data_AF-A0A1C5FK33-F1
#
_entry.id   AF-A0A1C5FK33-F1
#
_cell.length_a   1.000
_cell.length_b   1.000
_cell.length_c   1.000
_cell.angle_alpha   90.00
_cell.angle_beta   90.00
_cell.angle_gamma   90.00
#
_symmetry.space_group_name_H-M   'P 1'
#
loop_
_entity.id
_entity.type
_entity.pdbx_description
1 polymer ?
#
loop_
_entity_poly.entity_id
_entity_poly.type
_entity_poly.pdbx_seq_one_letter_code
_entity_poly.pdbx_strand_id
1 'polypeptide(L)'
;LAVSDEPAVIGRHGGVRWSLAEARELAGQAAATSPGLGDELRRREGHVPLLRLPLPAEGTAPDGYDTVVILPLRDGTAADLVERLLAGIDDALLLTLSGLTEIVVETPDGGERVLRRSQHGPYVDIEDGGIEDGAVRNRWRVVSHHGPTAPGLLEGRPLEERLRPHWSVTWAVPVDAEGAPGRPRTAPVVHAPTPTDEPLGVPALLIASLPLDTTRRHPAPGPLTDFMVEKAADAYAELLGGWAPVSTGTIDLVPGPLGKGELDGRLRAAILERLPRVAFLASAASQAPATSEAPAAPVEDKEPVEDKEAHEAPTALRPFEAEVVEGAGADTVRVLAEVLPTLLPAGLERRTELRTLGVGRLPLGEAIERIAGVERPPAWWWRLYESLAGVDPERLSGLPVPLANGRTTIGPRQVLLPLPDAEAAADLARLGLKVAHPEAAHPLLEKLGALPATPRAVLTTPQVRAAVAASLDAGEIWDEEAATPDAEELAEIVLGLVRDAGLEAGDEPWLGALALTDEDGELAPAGELVLPGSPFAAVLREDELAFCDAELAERWGEQPLAACGVLANFALVRATDVVLDPDELEPRDGDFAEPDDAGLLDAVDVWCEDVLDRLPETPVPPVATEIVAVRDLDLVDDDAWPRALALLARPPLRDALTQSVRILLPDGTTETVRSYTAWWLRDHPVLDGRRPAGLRSAGGDPLLAGLYDPVDATGFDDAQVLRALGVRTSVAALLDEPGGAAELLGRLA
;
A
#
# COMPACT_ATOMS: atom_id res chain seq x y z
N LEU A 1 -62.54 -25.41 -29.88
CA LEU A 1 -61.40 -24.77 -29.18
C LEU A 1 -60.42 -25.86 -28.77
N ALA A 2 -59.27 -25.55 -28.17
CA ALA A 2 -58.32 -26.60 -27.74
C ALA A 2 -58.98 -27.61 -26.76
N VAL A 3 -59.81 -27.09 -25.84
CA VAL A 3 -60.37 -27.86 -24.72
C VAL A 3 -61.88 -28.11 -24.80
N SER A 4 -62.61 -27.35 -25.61
CA SER A 4 -64.08 -27.39 -25.65
C SER A 4 -64.64 -27.29 -27.07
N ASP A 5 -65.70 -28.04 -27.33
CA ASP A 5 -66.50 -27.98 -28.56
C ASP A 5 -67.83 -27.25 -28.37
N GLU A 6 -68.15 -26.83 -27.14
CA GLU A 6 -69.41 -26.17 -26.78
C GLU A 6 -69.22 -24.94 -25.88
N PRO A 7 -68.35 -23.97 -26.24
CA PRO A 7 -68.09 -22.83 -25.39
C PRO A 7 -69.32 -21.94 -25.23
N ALA A 8 -69.43 -21.26 -24.10
CA ALA A 8 -70.43 -20.23 -23.87
C ALA A 8 -69.82 -19.02 -23.13
N VAL A 9 -70.36 -17.83 -23.39
CA VAL A 9 -70.07 -16.59 -22.67
C VAL A 9 -71.39 -16.02 -22.19
N ILE A 10 -71.55 -15.88 -20.89
CA ILE A 10 -72.78 -15.40 -20.25
C ILE A 10 -72.46 -14.14 -19.46
N GLY A 11 -73.25 -13.09 -19.65
CA GLY A 11 -73.16 -11.85 -18.87
C GLY A 11 -74.46 -11.55 -18.13
N ARG A 12 -74.54 -10.36 -17.53
CA ARG A 12 -75.71 -9.91 -16.75
C ARG A 12 -77.02 -9.80 -17.55
N HIS A 13 -76.95 -9.61 -18.87
CA HIS A 13 -78.10 -9.29 -19.73
C HIS A 13 -78.35 -10.28 -20.87
N GLY A 14 -77.72 -11.45 -20.80
CA GLY A 14 -77.81 -12.50 -21.82
C GLY A 14 -76.46 -13.16 -22.09
N GLY A 15 -76.45 -14.15 -22.98
CA GLY A 15 -75.24 -14.87 -23.34
C GLY A 15 -75.26 -15.40 -24.77
N VAL A 16 -74.09 -15.84 -25.20
CA VAL A 16 -73.86 -16.49 -26.49
C VAL A 16 -73.14 -17.81 -26.27
N ARG A 17 -73.59 -18.86 -26.95
CA ARG A 17 -72.96 -20.18 -26.95
C ARG A 17 -72.69 -20.65 -28.37
N TRP A 18 -71.81 -21.62 -28.47
CA TRP A 18 -71.53 -22.34 -29.71
C TRP A 18 -71.65 -23.84 -29.42
N SER A 19 -72.04 -24.64 -30.41
CA SER A 19 -71.93 -26.09 -30.35
C SER A 19 -71.44 -26.59 -31.71
N LEU A 20 -70.36 -27.38 -31.72
CA LEU A 20 -69.84 -27.96 -32.94
C LEU A 20 -70.86 -28.91 -33.59
N ALA A 21 -71.64 -29.63 -32.78
CA ALA A 21 -72.66 -30.55 -33.25
C ALA A 21 -73.82 -29.81 -33.92
N GLU A 22 -74.39 -28.80 -33.24
CA GLU A 22 -75.47 -27.97 -33.82
C GLU A 22 -74.99 -27.20 -35.05
N ALA A 23 -73.76 -26.68 -35.05
CA ALA A 23 -73.19 -26.01 -36.21
C ALA A 23 -73.06 -26.95 -37.43
N ARG A 24 -72.70 -28.22 -37.23
CA ARG A 24 -72.66 -29.24 -38.30
C ARG A 24 -74.06 -29.54 -38.82
N GLU A 25 -75.03 -29.69 -37.94
CA GLU A 25 -76.42 -29.97 -38.32
C GLU A 25 -77.01 -28.80 -39.13
N LEU A 26 -76.89 -27.57 -38.62
CA LEU A 26 -77.39 -26.37 -39.28
C LEU A 26 -76.69 -26.13 -40.63
N ALA A 27 -75.38 -26.36 -40.71
CA ALA A 27 -74.65 -26.28 -41.98
C ALA A 27 -75.10 -27.36 -42.97
N GLY A 28 -75.36 -28.59 -42.51
CA GLY A 28 -75.90 -29.68 -43.33
C GLY A 28 -77.31 -29.39 -43.86
N GLN A 29 -78.19 -28.88 -43.00
CA GLN A 29 -79.54 -28.44 -43.38
C GLN A 29 -79.47 -27.32 -44.43
N ALA A 30 -78.63 -26.32 -44.22
CA ALA A 30 -78.44 -25.23 -45.18
C ALA A 30 -77.85 -25.74 -46.52
N ALA A 31 -76.90 -26.68 -46.47
CA ALA A 31 -76.30 -27.28 -47.65
C ALA A 31 -77.29 -28.04 -48.53
N ALA A 32 -78.37 -28.58 -47.97
CA ALA A 32 -79.44 -29.21 -48.73
C ALA A 32 -80.12 -28.25 -49.73
N THR A 33 -80.02 -26.93 -49.50
CA THR A 33 -80.58 -25.88 -50.36
C THR A 33 -79.52 -24.99 -51.03
N SER A 34 -78.23 -25.26 -50.79
CA SER A 34 -77.10 -24.47 -51.31
C SER A 34 -75.98 -25.40 -51.85
N PRO A 35 -75.94 -25.66 -53.17
CA PRO A 35 -74.99 -26.59 -53.76
C PRO A 35 -73.51 -26.27 -53.46
N GLY A 36 -73.14 -24.98 -53.51
CA GLY A 36 -71.76 -24.55 -53.22
C GLY A 36 -71.33 -24.81 -51.77
N LEU A 37 -72.26 -24.71 -50.81
CA LEU A 37 -71.99 -25.05 -49.41
C LEU A 37 -71.89 -26.57 -49.22
N GLY A 38 -72.72 -27.35 -49.91
CA GLY A 38 -72.65 -28.81 -49.89
C GLY A 38 -71.34 -29.36 -50.45
N ASP A 39 -70.82 -28.77 -51.52
CA ASP A 39 -69.51 -29.12 -52.08
C ASP A 39 -68.36 -28.75 -51.13
N GLU A 40 -68.43 -27.58 -50.51
CA GLU A 40 -67.46 -27.12 -49.50
C GLU A 40 -67.43 -28.04 -48.27
N LEU A 41 -68.60 -28.39 -47.72
CA LEU A 41 -68.69 -29.27 -46.56
C LEU A 41 -68.14 -30.67 -46.87
N ARG A 42 -68.42 -31.22 -48.05
CA ARG A 42 -67.82 -32.50 -48.47
C ARG A 42 -66.30 -32.38 -48.61
N ARG A 43 -65.80 -31.30 -49.21
CA ARG A 43 -64.35 -31.06 -49.33
C ARG A 43 -63.67 -30.94 -47.97
N ARG A 44 -64.35 -30.36 -46.98
CA ARG A 44 -63.87 -30.24 -45.59
C ARG A 44 -64.25 -31.43 -44.72
N GLU A 45 -64.76 -32.52 -45.26
CA GLU A 45 -65.17 -33.71 -44.50
C GLU A 45 -66.12 -33.40 -43.33
N GLY A 46 -67.03 -32.44 -43.53
CA GLY A 46 -68.00 -32.01 -42.52
C GLY A 46 -67.42 -31.14 -41.40
N HIS A 47 -66.18 -30.65 -41.52
CA HIS A 47 -65.61 -29.69 -40.57
C HIS A 47 -66.21 -28.28 -40.76
N VAL A 48 -66.76 -27.74 -39.67
CA VAL A 48 -67.29 -26.38 -39.59
C VAL A 48 -66.50 -25.56 -38.56
N PRO A 49 -66.30 -24.25 -38.78
CA PRO A 49 -65.62 -23.39 -37.82
C PRO A 49 -66.50 -23.09 -36.60
N LEU A 50 -66.14 -23.65 -35.44
CA LEU A 50 -66.93 -23.59 -34.19
C LEU A 50 -67.45 -22.18 -33.84
N LEU A 51 -66.59 -21.15 -33.85
CA LEU A 51 -66.93 -19.82 -33.37
C LEU A 51 -67.66 -18.93 -34.40
N ARG A 52 -68.13 -19.47 -35.53
CA ARG A 52 -68.76 -18.68 -36.60
C ARG A 52 -70.29 -18.68 -36.59
N LEU A 53 -70.93 -19.59 -35.84
CA LEU A 53 -72.38 -19.65 -35.72
C LEU A 53 -72.79 -19.48 -34.25
N PRO A 54 -72.95 -18.23 -33.76
CA PRO A 54 -73.39 -17.97 -32.39
C PRO A 54 -74.86 -18.33 -32.21
N LEU A 55 -75.17 -18.96 -31.08
CA LEU A 55 -76.52 -19.30 -30.62
C LEU A 55 -76.80 -18.57 -29.31
N PRO A 56 -78.06 -18.25 -28.98
CA PRO A 56 -78.39 -17.66 -27.68
C PRO A 56 -78.03 -18.66 -26.55
N ALA A 57 -77.37 -18.16 -25.51
CA ALA A 57 -77.14 -18.91 -24.28
C ALA A 57 -78.11 -18.44 -23.19
N GLU A 58 -78.62 -19.40 -22.41
CA GLU A 58 -79.44 -19.13 -21.23
C GLU A 58 -78.57 -19.13 -19.97
N GLY A 59 -78.94 -18.32 -18.98
CA GLY A 59 -78.26 -18.21 -17.69
C GLY A 59 -77.82 -16.78 -17.35
N THR A 60 -77.25 -16.64 -16.16
CA THR A 60 -76.63 -15.41 -15.65
C THR A 60 -75.24 -15.73 -15.10
N ALA A 61 -74.34 -14.76 -15.09
CA ALA A 61 -73.04 -14.92 -14.43
C ALA A 61 -73.23 -15.22 -12.92
N PRO A 62 -72.31 -15.99 -12.29
CA PRO A 62 -72.35 -16.25 -10.86
C PRO A 62 -72.29 -14.96 -10.04
N ASP A 63 -72.81 -15.00 -8.81
CA ASP A 63 -72.77 -13.87 -7.88
C ASP A 63 -71.33 -13.39 -7.69
N GLY A 64 -71.12 -12.07 -7.83
CA GLY A 64 -69.80 -11.44 -7.77
C GLY A 64 -69.10 -11.27 -9.13
N TYR A 65 -69.60 -11.86 -10.21
CA TYR A 65 -69.00 -11.77 -11.54
C TYR A 65 -69.91 -11.08 -12.56
N ASP A 66 -69.32 -10.25 -13.43
CA ASP A 66 -70.04 -9.56 -14.52
C ASP A 66 -70.19 -10.42 -15.78
N THR A 67 -69.27 -11.35 -15.98
CA THR A 67 -69.16 -12.19 -17.16
C THR A 67 -68.53 -13.52 -16.76
N VAL A 68 -69.06 -14.61 -17.29
CA VAL A 68 -68.51 -15.96 -17.14
C VAL A 68 -68.27 -16.57 -18.51
N VAL A 69 -67.13 -17.23 -18.67
CA VAL A 69 -66.80 -18.05 -19.84
C VAL A 69 -66.88 -19.50 -19.41
N ILE A 70 -67.80 -20.26 -20.00
CA ILE A 70 -68.03 -21.67 -19.69
C ILE A 70 -67.42 -22.50 -20.82
N LEU A 71 -66.52 -23.41 -20.47
CA LEU A 71 -65.84 -24.30 -21.41
C LEU A 71 -66.05 -25.77 -20.99
N PRO A 72 -67.15 -26.42 -21.42
CA PRO A 72 -67.33 -27.85 -21.20
C PRO A 72 -66.16 -28.62 -21.83
N LEU A 73 -65.44 -29.40 -21.03
CA LEU A 73 -64.23 -30.09 -21.46
C LEU A 73 -64.60 -31.28 -22.35
N ARG A 74 -63.99 -31.35 -23.54
CA ARG A 74 -64.34 -32.34 -24.57
C ARG A 74 -64.03 -33.78 -24.15
N ASP A 75 -62.91 -33.99 -23.48
CA ASP A 75 -62.36 -35.31 -23.13
C ASP A 75 -61.35 -35.20 -21.98
N GLY A 76 -60.83 -36.35 -21.51
CA GLY A 76 -59.82 -36.40 -20.45
C GLY A 76 -58.51 -35.68 -20.81
N THR A 77 -58.11 -35.69 -22.09
CA THR A 77 -56.91 -34.95 -22.54
C THR A 77 -57.09 -33.43 -22.42
N ALA A 78 -58.30 -32.93 -22.66
CA ALA A 78 -58.65 -31.54 -22.40
C ALA A 78 -58.61 -31.20 -20.91
N ALA A 79 -59.07 -32.12 -20.03
CA ALA A 79 -58.95 -31.95 -18.58
C ALA A 79 -57.49 -31.89 -18.14
N ASP A 80 -56.66 -32.87 -18.54
CA ASP A 80 -55.23 -32.88 -18.22
C ASP A 80 -54.53 -31.59 -18.71
N LEU A 81 -54.94 -31.05 -19.87
CA LEU A 81 -54.41 -29.80 -20.39
C LEU A 81 -54.82 -28.59 -19.54
N VAL A 82 -56.08 -28.49 -19.13
CA VAL A 82 -56.57 -27.40 -18.27
C VAL A 82 -55.89 -27.44 -16.91
N GLU A 83 -55.78 -28.61 -16.28
CA GLU A 83 -55.08 -28.77 -15.00
C GLU A 83 -53.63 -28.29 -15.09
N ARG A 84 -52.90 -28.68 -16.15
CA ARG A 84 -51.53 -28.19 -16.38
C ARG A 84 -51.47 -26.68 -16.59
N LEU A 85 -52.41 -26.09 -17.33
CA LEU A 85 -52.45 -24.64 -17.57
C LEU A 85 -52.77 -23.86 -16.29
N LEU A 86 -53.69 -24.35 -15.46
CA LEU A 86 -54.02 -23.74 -14.17
C LEU A 86 -52.85 -23.85 -13.17
N ALA A 87 -52.19 -25.01 -13.12
CA ALA A 87 -50.99 -25.19 -12.31
C ALA A 87 -49.82 -24.31 -12.79
N GLY A 88 -49.74 -24.03 -14.09
CA GLY A 88 -48.70 -23.19 -14.71
C GLY A 88 -48.90 -21.67 -14.58
N ILE A 89 -49.95 -21.20 -13.89
CA ILE A 89 -50.13 -19.77 -13.61
C ILE A 89 -48.99 -19.30 -12.70
N ASP A 90 -48.24 -18.31 -13.17
CA ASP A 90 -47.12 -17.69 -12.46
C ASP A 90 -47.30 -16.17 -12.31
N ASP A 91 -46.37 -15.56 -11.59
CA ASP A 91 -46.29 -14.13 -11.33
C ASP A 91 -46.33 -13.27 -12.60
N ALA A 92 -45.83 -13.79 -13.74
CA ALA A 92 -45.76 -13.03 -14.98
C ALA A 92 -47.13 -12.58 -15.46
N LEU A 93 -48.20 -13.35 -15.17
CA LEU A 93 -49.55 -13.01 -15.58
C LEU A 93 -50.04 -11.71 -14.91
N LEU A 94 -49.84 -11.58 -13.60
CA LEU A 94 -50.21 -10.39 -12.82
C LEU A 94 -49.24 -9.21 -13.07
N LEU A 95 -47.99 -9.47 -13.44
CA LEU A 95 -47.05 -8.43 -13.90
C LEU A 95 -47.43 -7.89 -15.28
N THR A 96 -47.94 -8.74 -16.16
CA THR A 96 -48.34 -8.40 -17.53
C THR A 96 -49.68 -7.66 -17.57
N LEU A 97 -50.68 -8.16 -16.83
CA LEU A 97 -52.02 -7.60 -16.80
C LEU A 97 -52.15 -6.68 -15.59
N SER A 98 -51.60 -5.46 -15.68
CA SER A 98 -51.56 -4.52 -14.54
C SER A 98 -52.94 -4.11 -13.99
N GLY A 99 -54.00 -4.29 -14.78
CA GLY A 99 -55.39 -4.08 -14.35
C GLY A 99 -56.02 -5.25 -13.59
N LEU A 100 -55.36 -6.41 -13.56
CA LEU A 100 -55.82 -7.60 -12.83
C LEU A 100 -55.19 -7.60 -11.43
N THR A 101 -56.03 -7.57 -10.39
CA THR A 101 -55.59 -7.48 -8.99
C THR A 101 -55.60 -8.81 -8.26
N GLU A 102 -56.46 -9.73 -8.68
CA GLU A 102 -56.67 -11.02 -8.04
C GLU A 102 -57.00 -12.10 -9.08
N ILE A 103 -56.47 -13.31 -8.86
CA ILE A 103 -56.84 -14.52 -9.58
C ILE A 103 -57.17 -15.57 -8.52
N VAL A 104 -58.39 -16.12 -8.60
CA VAL A 104 -58.83 -17.24 -7.76
C VAL A 104 -58.95 -18.47 -8.65
N VAL A 105 -58.25 -19.54 -8.27
CA VAL A 105 -58.29 -20.84 -8.95
C VAL A 105 -58.91 -21.86 -8.00
N GLU A 106 -60.12 -22.29 -8.33
CA GLU A 106 -60.87 -23.33 -7.61
C GLU A 106 -60.83 -24.63 -8.40
N THR A 107 -60.45 -25.73 -7.76
CA THR A 107 -60.43 -27.07 -8.37
C THR A 107 -61.52 -27.98 -7.79
N PRO A 108 -61.99 -29.00 -8.55
CA PRO A 108 -63.03 -29.92 -8.07
C PRO A 108 -62.69 -30.68 -6.79
N ASP A 109 -61.40 -30.86 -6.50
CA ASP A 109 -60.89 -31.54 -5.30
C ASP A 109 -60.99 -30.66 -4.03
N GLY A 110 -61.56 -29.46 -4.14
CA GLY A 110 -61.77 -28.53 -3.02
C GLY A 110 -60.58 -27.62 -2.73
N GLY A 111 -59.56 -27.60 -3.60
CA GLY A 111 -58.42 -26.70 -3.48
C GLY A 111 -58.73 -25.30 -4.00
N GLU A 112 -58.41 -24.27 -3.22
CA GLU A 112 -58.47 -22.87 -3.62
C GLU A 112 -57.06 -22.26 -3.58
N ARG A 113 -56.57 -21.75 -4.71
CA ARG A 113 -55.30 -21.00 -4.82
C ARG A 113 -55.63 -19.55 -5.22
N VAL A 114 -55.11 -18.60 -4.46
CA VAL A 114 -55.33 -17.17 -4.70
C VAL A 114 -54.00 -16.51 -5.01
N LEU A 115 -53.95 -15.77 -6.12
CA LEU A 115 -52.84 -14.88 -6.46
C LEU A 115 -53.31 -13.42 -6.35
N ARG A 116 -52.62 -12.62 -5.54
CA ARG A 116 -52.94 -11.19 -5.34
C ARG A 116 -51.78 -10.30 -5.72
N ARG A 117 -52.08 -9.23 -6.45
CA ARG A 117 -51.15 -8.18 -6.83
C ARG A 117 -51.34 -6.96 -5.94
N SER A 118 -50.26 -6.46 -5.35
CA SER A 118 -50.21 -5.13 -4.74
C SER A 118 -48.96 -4.37 -5.21
N GLN A 119 -49.00 -3.04 -5.19
CA GLN A 119 -47.89 -2.21 -5.67
C GLN A 119 -47.52 -1.17 -4.63
N HIS A 120 -46.23 -1.11 -4.29
CA HIS A 120 -45.65 -0.24 -3.28
C HIS A 120 -44.40 0.46 -3.86
N GLY A 121 -44.60 1.68 -4.39
CA GLY A 121 -43.52 2.42 -5.06
C GLY A 121 -42.95 1.64 -6.26
N PRO A 122 -41.63 1.39 -6.33
CA PRO A 122 -41.00 0.63 -7.41
C PRO A 122 -41.20 -0.89 -7.29
N TYR A 123 -41.87 -1.37 -6.24
CA TYR A 123 -42.08 -2.78 -5.98
C TYR A 123 -43.51 -3.23 -6.28
N VAL A 124 -43.64 -4.41 -6.86
CA VAL A 124 -44.90 -5.16 -7.00
C VAL A 124 -44.76 -6.43 -6.17
N ASP A 125 -45.67 -6.62 -5.23
CA ASP A 125 -45.75 -7.85 -4.45
C ASP A 125 -46.84 -8.75 -5.03
N ILE A 126 -46.48 -10.00 -5.25
CA ILE A 126 -47.40 -11.06 -5.65
C ILE A 126 -47.47 -12.06 -4.51
N GLU A 127 -48.65 -12.14 -3.89
CA GLU A 127 -48.95 -13.14 -2.87
C GLU A 127 -49.60 -14.33 -3.56
N ASP A 128 -48.99 -15.51 -3.45
CA ASP A 128 -49.47 -16.76 -4.03
C ASP A 128 -49.59 -17.82 -2.95
N GLY A 129 -50.80 -18.31 -2.71
CA GLY A 129 -51.01 -19.41 -1.79
C GLY A 129 -52.46 -19.84 -1.67
N GLY A 130 -52.65 -21.00 -1.04
CA GLY A 130 -53.97 -21.47 -0.63
C GLY A 130 -54.39 -20.90 0.72
N ILE A 131 -55.69 -20.96 1.00
CA ILE A 131 -56.26 -20.50 2.29
C ILE A 131 -55.64 -21.25 3.48
N GLU A 132 -55.25 -22.52 3.29
CA GLU A 132 -54.74 -23.39 4.35
C GLU A 132 -53.20 -23.42 4.49
N ASP A 133 -52.46 -23.24 3.39
CA ASP A 133 -50.99 -23.43 3.34
C ASP A 133 -50.17 -22.15 3.59
N GLY A 134 -50.83 -20.99 3.71
CA GLY A 134 -50.19 -19.69 3.87
C GLY A 134 -49.64 -19.13 2.54
N ALA A 135 -49.77 -17.81 2.35
CA ALA A 135 -49.35 -17.15 1.12
C ALA A 135 -47.84 -16.90 1.08
N VAL A 136 -47.20 -17.29 -0.03
CA VAL A 136 -45.82 -16.91 -0.36
C VAL A 136 -45.83 -15.54 -1.01
N ARG A 137 -45.07 -14.60 -0.46
CA ARG A 137 -44.92 -13.26 -1.04
C ARG A 137 -43.68 -13.20 -1.91
N ASN A 138 -43.87 -13.02 -3.21
CA ASN A 138 -42.82 -12.74 -4.19
C ASN A 138 -42.78 -11.24 -4.45
N ARG A 139 -41.69 -10.58 -4.08
CA ARG A 139 -41.49 -9.15 -4.36
C ARG A 139 -40.71 -8.97 -5.65
N TRP A 140 -41.20 -8.09 -6.51
CA TRP A 140 -40.61 -7.74 -7.79
C TRP A 140 -40.31 -6.26 -7.84
N ARG A 141 -39.10 -5.88 -8.23
CA ARG A 141 -38.78 -4.51 -8.61
C ARG A 141 -39.15 -4.32 -10.08
N VAL A 142 -39.92 -3.27 -10.39
CA VAL A 142 -40.52 -3.08 -11.71
C VAL A 142 -40.27 -1.67 -12.22
N VAL A 143 -39.89 -1.56 -13.50
CA VAL A 143 -39.91 -0.31 -14.28
C VAL A 143 -40.81 -0.53 -15.48
N SER A 144 -41.77 0.37 -15.67
CA SER A 144 -42.75 0.30 -16.76
C SER A 144 -42.83 1.64 -17.48
N HIS A 145 -42.72 1.60 -18.81
CA HIS A 145 -42.92 2.75 -19.69
C HIS A 145 -43.97 2.45 -20.73
N HIS A 146 -44.72 3.46 -21.13
CA HIS A 146 -45.69 3.37 -22.21
C HIS A 146 -45.84 4.71 -22.91
N GLY A 147 -46.34 4.69 -24.14
CA GLY A 147 -46.55 5.91 -24.90
C GLY A 147 -47.20 5.68 -26.25
N PRO A 148 -47.46 6.75 -27.02
CA PRO A 148 -47.95 6.63 -28.37
C PRO A 148 -46.86 6.10 -29.32
N THR A 149 -47.25 5.27 -30.27
CA THR A 149 -46.38 4.75 -31.34
C THR A 149 -46.51 5.66 -32.57
N ALA A 150 -45.37 6.15 -33.07
CA ALA A 150 -45.36 7.03 -34.24
C ALA A 150 -45.92 6.31 -35.49
N PRO A 151 -46.77 6.96 -36.32
CA PRO A 151 -47.40 6.32 -37.47
C PRO A 151 -46.42 5.67 -38.45
N GLY A 152 -45.25 6.28 -38.66
CA GLY A 152 -44.20 5.75 -39.55
C GLY A 152 -43.66 4.38 -39.12
N LEU A 153 -43.67 4.07 -37.82
CA LEU A 153 -43.26 2.76 -37.30
C LEU A 153 -44.30 1.66 -37.60
N LEU A 154 -45.54 2.04 -37.93
CA LEU A 154 -46.67 1.13 -38.13
C LEU A 154 -47.03 0.91 -39.62
N GLU A 155 -46.32 1.54 -40.56
CA GLU A 155 -46.67 1.52 -42.00
C GLU A 155 -46.73 0.11 -42.60
N GLY A 156 -45.90 -0.83 -42.11
CA GLY A 156 -45.88 -2.23 -42.52
C GLY A 156 -46.74 -3.17 -41.67
N ARG A 157 -47.55 -2.66 -40.73
CA ARG A 157 -48.31 -3.47 -39.77
C ARG A 157 -49.77 -3.69 -40.17
N PRO A 158 -50.41 -4.81 -39.75
CA PRO A 158 -51.83 -5.06 -39.97
C PRO A 158 -52.73 -3.91 -39.44
N LEU A 159 -53.93 -3.77 -40.01
CA LEU A 159 -54.87 -2.71 -39.66
C LEU A 159 -55.20 -2.73 -38.16
N GLU A 160 -55.40 -3.91 -37.59
CA GLU A 160 -55.72 -4.10 -36.17
C GLU A 160 -54.65 -3.53 -35.24
N GLU A 161 -53.38 -3.63 -35.63
CA GLU A 161 -52.25 -3.08 -34.87
C GLU A 161 -52.11 -1.57 -35.08
N ARG A 162 -52.35 -1.09 -36.32
CA ARG A 162 -52.36 0.35 -36.63
C ARG A 162 -53.46 1.11 -35.87
N LEU A 163 -54.57 0.45 -35.56
CA LEU A 163 -55.66 0.99 -34.73
C LEU A 163 -55.33 1.02 -33.23
N ARG A 164 -54.18 0.46 -32.81
CA ARG A 164 -53.68 0.47 -31.44
C ARG A 164 -52.28 1.11 -31.38
N PRO A 165 -52.15 2.43 -31.66
CA PRO A 165 -50.86 3.11 -31.77
C PRO A 165 -50.28 3.46 -30.40
N HIS A 166 -50.16 2.47 -29.51
CA HIS A 166 -49.49 2.60 -28.24
C HIS A 166 -48.46 1.49 -28.08
N TRP A 167 -47.40 1.79 -27.34
CA TRP A 167 -46.40 0.82 -26.94
C TRP A 167 -46.30 0.78 -25.42
N SER A 168 -45.86 -0.35 -24.90
CA SER A 168 -45.49 -0.52 -23.50
C SER A 168 -44.29 -1.45 -23.36
N VAL A 169 -43.49 -1.20 -22.34
CA VAL A 169 -42.38 -2.05 -21.93
C VAL A 169 -42.31 -2.08 -20.41
N THR A 170 -42.12 -3.27 -19.86
CA THR A 170 -41.98 -3.52 -18.44
C THR A 170 -40.82 -4.48 -18.21
N TRP A 171 -39.89 -4.06 -17.37
CA TRP A 171 -38.89 -4.94 -16.78
C TRP A 171 -39.26 -5.27 -15.35
N ALA A 172 -39.13 -6.53 -14.97
CA ALA A 172 -39.34 -6.98 -13.61
C ALA A 172 -38.20 -7.90 -13.15
N VAL A 173 -37.67 -7.66 -11.96
CA VAL A 173 -36.63 -8.49 -11.32
C VAL A 173 -37.11 -8.87 -9.93
N PRO A 174 -37.11 -10.16 -9.55
CA PRO A 174 -37.49 -10.53 -8.19
C PRO A 174 -36.40 -10.05 -7.22
N VAL A 175 -36.79 -9.71 -5.99
CA VAL A 175 -35.86 -9.29 -4.95
C VAL A 175 -36.05 -10.12 -3.70
N ASP A 176 -34.98 -10.34 -2.95
CA ASP A 176 -35.03 -10.99 -1.64
C ASP A 176 -35.46 -10.03 -0.52
N ALA A 177 -35.41 -10.49 0.73
CA ALA A 177 -35.83 -9.71 1.89
C ALA A 177 -34.92 -8.48 2.12
N GLU A 178 -33.65 -8.59 1.76
CA GLU A 178 -32.61 -7.56 1.88
C GLU A 178 -32.61 -6.59 0.68
N GLY A 179 -33.38 -6.87 -0.37
CA GLY A 179 -33.51 -6.06 -1.57
C GLY A 179 -32.46 -6.34 -2.64
N ALA A 180 -31.70 -7.43 -2.51
CA ALA A 180 -30.78 -7.89 -3.54
C ALA A 180 -31.55 -8.57 -4.69
N PRO A 181 -31.06 -8.47 -5.94
CA PRO A 181 -31.70 -9.09 -7.09
C PRO A 181 -31.64 -10.63 -7.03
N GLY A 182 -32.77 -11.26 -7.28
CA GLY A 182 -32.90 -12.70 -7.50
C GLY A 182 -33.07 -13.06 -8.97
N ARG A 183 -33.06 -14.36 -9.27
CA ARG A 183 -33.39 -14.87 -10.61
C ARG A 183 -34.90 -15.05 -10.80
N PRO A 184 -35.49 -14.54 -11.89
CA PRO A 184 -36.89 -14.84 -12.24
C PRO A 184 -37.15 -16.35 -12.31
N ARG A 185 -38.28 -16.78 -11.74
CA ARG A 185 -38.77 -18.16 -11.86
C ARG A 185 -39.70 -18.37 -13.06
N THR A 186 -40.05 -17.28 -13.73
CA THR A 186 -40.89 -17.26 -14.93
C THR A 186 -40.14 -17.87 -16.13
N ALA A 187 -40.87 -18.20 -17.19
CA ALA A 187 -40.24 -18.67 -18.42
C ALA A 187 -39.19 -17.65 -18.93
N PRO A 188 -37.94 -18.07 -19.26
CA PRO A 188 -36.87 -17.18 -19.67
C PRO A 188 -37.01 -16.82 -21.15
N VAL A 189 -38.14 -16.21 -21.50
CA VAL A 189 -38.50 -15.77 -22.84
C VAL A 189 -39.01 -14.34 -22.80
N VAL A 190 -39.11 -13.70 -23.95
CA VAL A 190 -39.76 -12.38 -24.04
C VAL A 190 -41.28 -12.55 -23.99
N HIS A 191 -41.98 -11.69 -23.25
CA HIS A 191 -43.44 -11.69 -23.15
C HIS A 191 -44.03 -10.58 -24.01
N ALA A 192 -44.97 -10.91 -24.90
CA ALA A 192 -45.55 -9.94 -25.82
C ALA A 192 -47.05 -10.14 -26.14
N PRO A 193 -47.97 -9.99 -25.16
CA PRO A 193 -47.81 -9.96 -23.70
C PRO A 193 -47.77 -11.38 -23.08
N THR A 194 -48.10 -12.41 -23.86
CA THR A 194 -47.93 -13.82 -23.48
C THR A 194 -46.50 -14.28 -23.77
N PRO A 195 -46.02 -15.37 -23.12
CA PRO A 195 -44.73 -15.97 -23.44
C PRO A 195 -44.58 -16.25 -24.94
N THR A 196 -43.46 -15.82 -25.52
CA THR A 196 -43.08 -16.09 -26.92
C THR A 196 -42.07 -17.25 -27.00
N ASP A 197 -41.68 -17.66 -28.21
CA ASP A 197 -40.59 -18.63 -28.42
C ASP A 197 -39.21 -17.94 -28.48
N GLU A 198 -39.14 -16.62 -28.22
CA GLU A 198 -37.87 -15.87 -28.18
C GLU A 198 -37.17 -16.03 -26.82
N PRO A 199 -35.99 -16.70 -26.77
CA PRO A 199 -35.27 -16.87 -25.52
C PRO A 199 -34.75 -15.53 -25.01
N LEU A 200 -34.88 -15.29 -23.71
CA LEU A 200 -34.34 -14.13 -23.02
C LEU A 200 -33.25 -14.61 -22.07
N GLY A 201 -32.03 -14.11 -22.26
CA GLY A 201 -30.93 -14.41 -21.36
C GLY A 201 -30.52 -13.23 -20.48
N VAL A 202 -31.14 -12.06 -20.65
CA VAL A 202 -31.07 -10.97 -19.66
C VAL A 202 -31.70 -11.50 -18.35
N PRO A 203 -31.07 -11.30 -17.18
CA PRO A 203 -31.50 -11.88 -15.90
C PRO A 203 -32.73 -11.15 -15.28
N ALA A 204 -33.74 -10.86 -16.11
CA ALA A 204 -34.96 -10.15 -15.74
C ALA A 204 -36.11 -10.61 -16.65
N LEU A 205 -37.35 -10.42 -16.19
CA LEU A 205 -38.54 -10.62 -17.01
C LEU A 205 -38.79 -9.38 -17.88
N LEU A 206 -38.90 -9.56 -19.20
CA LEU A 206 -39.30 -8.52 -20.16
C LEU A 206 -40.72 -8.76 -20.66
N ILE A 207 -41.60 -7.80 -20.42
CA ILE A 207 -42.94 -7.74 -21.02
C ILE A 207 -42.98 -6.51 -21.92
N ALA A 208 -43.18 -6.69 -23.23
CA ALA A 208 -43.15 -5.60 -24.19
C ALA A 208 -44.22 -5.78 -25.27
N SER A 209 -44.76 -4.68 -25.77
CA SER A 209 -45.69 -4.67 -26.92
C SER A 209 -44.95 -4.90 -28.25
N LEU A 210 -44.14 -5.97 -28.33
CA LEU A 210 -43.40 -6.32 -29.53
C LEU A 210 -44.35 -6.79 -30.63
N PRO A 211 -44.14 -6.35 -31.89
CA PRO A 211 -45.02 -6.70 -32.99
C PRO A 211 -44.81 -8.16 -33.37
N LEU A 212 -45.77 -9.04 -33.10
CA LEU A 212 -45.62 -10.46 -33.42
C LEU A 212 -45.82 -10.76 -34.92
N ASP A 213 -45.22 -11.84 -35.38
CA ASP A 213 -45.43 -12.43 -36.70
C ASP A 213 -46.80 -13.15 -36.80
N THR A 214 -47.08 -13.76 -37.95
CA THR A 214 -48.34 -14.50 -38.16
C THR A 214 -48.48 -15.73 -37.27
N THR A 215 -47.37 -16.32 -36.81
CA THR A 215 -47.39 -17.47 -35.89
C THR A 215 -47.66 -17.05 -34.45
N ARG A 216 -47.50 -15.75 -34.14
CA ARG A 216 -47.57 -15.16 -32.81
C ARG A 216 -46.56 -15.75 -31.82
N ARG A 217 -45.48 -16.32 -32.35
CA ARG A 217 -44.40 -16.93 -31.55
C ARG A 217 -43.13 -16.12 -31.60
N HIS A 218 -42.95 -15.30 -32.63
CA HIS A 218 -41.74 -14.51 -32.85
C HIS A 218 -42.12 -13.06 -33.17
N PRO A 219 -41.37 -12.07 -32.67
CA PRO A 219 -41.46 -10.70 -33.13
C PRO A 219 -41.08 -10.58 -34.60
N ALA A 220 -41.90 -9.88 -35.38
CA ALA A 220 -41.63 -9.56 -36.76
C ALA A 220 -40.46 -8.56 -36.85
N PRO A 221 -39.46 -8.79 -37.71
CA PRO A 221 -38.37 -7.85 -37.90
C PRO A 221 -38.88 -6.53 -38.49
N GLY A 222 -38.28 -5.40 -38.09
CA GLY A 222 -38.57 -4.09 -38.66
C GLY A 222 -38.50 -2.94 -37.65
N PRO A 223 -38.81 -1.70 -38.11
CA PRO A 223 -38.57 -0.47 -37.35
C PRO A 223 -39.26 -0.43 -35.98
N LEU A 224 -40.45 -1.03 -35.84
CA LEU A 224 -41.16 -1.09 -34.57
C LEU A 224 -40.45 -2.01 -33.56
N THR A 225 -39.92 -3.16 -33.98
CA THR A 225 -39.11 -4.04 -33.12
C THR A 225 -37.83 -3.33 -32.71
N ASP A 226 -37.18 -2.64 -33.65
CA ASP A 226 -35.96 -1.86 -33.37
C ASP A 226 -36.22 -0.76 -32.33
N PHE A 227 -37.31 -0.01 -32.49
CA PHE A 227 -37.77 0.98 -31.53
C PHE A 227 -38.05 0.36 -30.14
N MET A 228 -38.70 -0.80 -30.09
CA MET A 228 -38.98 -1.49 -28.82
C MET A 228 -37.72 -2.00 -28.13
N VAL A 229 -36.71 -2.43 -28.88
CA VAL A 229 -35.40 -2.81 -28.32
C VAL A 229 -34.73 -1.62 -27.64
N GLU A 230 -34.72 -0.45 -28.29
CA GLU A 230 -34.17 0.78 -27.68
C GLU A 230 -34.95 1.19 -26.42
N LYS A 231 -36.28 1.14 -26.45
CA LYS A 231 -37.12 1.44 -25.27
C LYS A 231 -36.93 0.44 -24.14
N ALA A 232 -36.75 -0.84 -24.45
CA ALA A 232 -36.43 -1.85 -23.46
C ALA A 232 -35.04 -1.59 -22.85
N ALA A 233 -34.04 -1.23 -23.65
CA ALA A 233 -32.70 -0.93 -23.15
C ALA A 233 -32.67 0.33 -22.27
N ASP A 234 -33.40 1.40 -22.65
CA ASP A 234 -33.59 2.61 -21.82
C ASP A 234 -34.21 2.25 -20.47
N ALA A 235 -35.31 1.49 -20.48
CA ALA A 235 -36.03 1.08 -19.27
C ALA A 235 -35.18 0.15 -18.37
N TYR A 236 -34.31 -0.68 -18.95
CA TYR A 236 -33.40 -1.53 -18.19
C TYR A 236 -32.30 -0.72 -17.50
N ALA A 237 -31.74 0.27 -18.20
CA ALA A 237 -30.76 1.20 -17.63
C ALA A 237 -31.36 1.99 -16.46
N GLU A 238 -32.61 2.45 -16.57
CA GLU A 238 -33.33 3.10 -15.47
C GLU A 238 -33.56 2.15 -14.28
N LEU A 239 -33.93 0.90 -14.53
CA LEU A 239 -34.13 -0.10 -13.48
C LEU A 239 -32.89 -0.27 -12.61
N LEU A 240 -31.70 -0.39 -13.24
CA LEU A 240 -30.43 -0.50 -12.52
C LEU A 240 -30.02 0.82 -11.87
N GLY A 241 -30.19 1.96 -12.55
CA GLY A 241 -29.82 3.27 -12.01
C GLY A 241 -30.66 3.72 -10.83
N GLY A 242 -31.90 3.23 -10.71
CA GLY A 242 -32.75 3.47 -9.55
C GLY A 242 -32.57 2.47 -8.41
N TRP A 243 -31.69 1.46 -8.54
CA TRP A 243 -31.63 0.33 -7.61
C TRP A 243 -31.17 0.76 -6.20
N ALA A 244 -31.96 0.40 -5.18
CA ALA A 244 -31.65 0.69 -3.78
C ALA A 244 -32.16 -0.45 -2.87
N PRO A 245 -31.37 -0.91 -1.88
CA PRO A 245 -29.99 -0.47 -1.57
C PRO A 245 -28.98 -0.91 -2.65
N VAL A 246 -27.91 -0.13 -2.82
CA VAL A 246 -26.83 -0.44 -3.77
C VAL A 246 -25.96 -1.54 -3.16
N SER A 247 -25.80 -2.66 -3.87
CA SER A 247 -25.03 -3.81 -3.41
C SER A 247 -24.28 -4.47 -4.57
N THR A 248 -23.33 -5.34 -4.24
CA THR A 248 -22.60 -6.14 -5.24
C THR A 248 -23.49 -7.12 -5.98
N GLY A 249 -24.69 -7.43 -5.47
CA GLY A 249 -25.67 -8.29 -6.15
C GLY A 249 -26.19 -7.71 -7.46
N THR A 250 -26.21 -6.38 -7.62
CA THR A 250 -26.61 -5.72 -8.88
C THR A 250 -25.71 -6.08 -10.07
N ILE A 251 -24.47 -6.54 -9.83
CA ILE A 251 -23.56 -7.03 -10.86
C ILE A 251 -24.15 -8.26 -11.56
N ASP A 252 -24.93 -9.09 -10.85
CA ASP A 252 -25.59 -10.28 -11.42
C ASP A 252 -26.67 -9.93 -12.45
N LEU A 253 -27.08 -8.66 -12.52
CA LEU A 253 -28.01 -8.16 -13.52
C LEU A 253 -27.33 -7.83 -14.85
N VAL A 254 -26.01 -7.67 -14.87
CA VAL A 254 -25.30 -7.31 -16.10
C VAL A 254 -25.38 -8.47 -17.10
N PRO A 255 -25.97 -8.28 -18.29
CA PRO A 255 -26.04 -9.34 -19.27
C PRO A 255 -24.65 -9.66 -19.83
N GLY A 256 -24.34 -10.96 -19.99
CA GLY A 256 -23.19 -11.38 -20.80
C GLY A 256 -23.27 -10.92 -22.27
N PRO A 257 -22.13 -10.91 -23.01
CA PRO A 257 -22.04 -10.31 -24.34
C PRO A 257 -22.69 -11.16 -25.46
N LEU A 258 -22.93 -12.45 -25.23
CA LEU A 258 -23.51 -13.36 -26.23
C LEU A 258 -25.00 -13.56 -25.97
N GLY A 259 -25.81 -13.31 -26.99
CA GLY A 259 -27.25 -13.56 -26.97
C GLY A 259 -27.61 -15.03 -27.18
N LYS A 260 -28.76 -15.46 -26.64
CA LYS A 260 -29.36 -16.78 -26.88
C LYS A 260 -30.19 -16.85 -28.18
N GLY A 261 -30.44 -15.71 -28.81
CA GLY A 261 -31.17 -15.53 -30.06
C GLY A 261 -30.89 -14.15 -30.64
N GLU A 262 -31.43 -13.85 -31.83
CA GLU A 262 -31.19 -12.57 -32.51
C GLU A 262 -31.72 -11.39 -31.69
N LEU A 263 -32.97 -11.47 -31.22
CA LEU A 263 -33.57 -10.40 -30.41
C LEU A 263 -32.84 -10.19 -29.08
N ASP A 264 -32.51 -11.28 -28.37
CA ASP A 264 -31.73 -11.23 -27.12
C ASP A 264 -30.35 -10.61 -27.35
N GLY A 265 -29.66 -10.97 -28.45
CA GLY A 265 -28.37 -10.38 -28.80
C GLY A 265 -28.46 -8.88 -29.03
N ARG A 266 -29.48 -8.43 -29.78
CA ARG A 266 -29.73 -7.00 -30.03
C ARG A 266 -30.06 -6.23 -28.75
N LEU A 267 -30.91 -6.81 -27.90
CA LEU A 267 -31.28 -6.23 -26.62
C LEU A 267 -30.08 -6.09 -25.67
N ARG A 268 -29.26 -7.13 -25.56
CA ARG A 268 -28.02 -7.09 -24.77
C ARG A 268 -27.06 -6.03 -25.27
N ALA A 269 -26.86 -5.93 -26.60
CA ALA A 269 -26.00 -4.91 -27.18
C ALA A 269 -26.47 -3.50 -26.80
N ALA A 270 -27.77 -3.23 -26.98
CA ALA A 270 -28.37 -1.94 -26.63
C ALA A 270 -28.30 -1.63 -25.12
N ILE A 271 -28.44 -2.64 -24.25
CA ILE A 271 -28.26 -2.51 -22.80
C ILE A 271 -26.79 -2.20 -22.46
N LEU A 272 -25.85 -2.99 -22.98
CA LEU A 272 -24.41 -2.85 -22.70
C LEU A 272 -23.83 -1.53 -23.23
N GLU A 273 -24.45 -0.90 -24.21
CA GLU A 273 -24.10 0.46 -24.65
C GLU A 273 -24.46 1.53 -23.60
N ARG A 274 -25.52 1.31 -22.83
CA ARG A 274 -26.04 2.27 -21.84
C ARG A 274 -25.43 2.09 -20.45
N LEU A 275 -25.30 0.84 -20.00
CA LEU A 275 -24.87 0.52 -18.64
C LEU A 275 -23.56 1.18 -18.18
N PRO A 276 -22.54 1.40 -19.02
CA PRO A 276 -21.32 2.08 -18.59
C PRO A 276 -21.57 3.44 -17.94
N ARG A 277 -22.64 4.15 -18.33
CA ARG A 277 -23.00 5.49 -17.80
C ARG A 277 -24.04 5.45 -16.67
N VAL A 278 -24.51 4.28 -16.26
CA VAL A 278 -25.51 4.11 -15.21
C VAL A 278 -24.80 3.92 -13.87
N ALA A 279 -25.17 4.69 -12.85
CA ALA A 279 -24.60 4.54 -11.51
C ALA A 279 -25.36 3.43 -10.76
N PHE A 280 -24.76 2.25 -10.63
CA PHE A 280 -25.38 1.11 -9.92
C PHE A 280 -24.39 0.19 -9.19
N LEU A 281 -23.07 0.41 -9.36
CA LEU A 281 -22.05 -0.41 -8.70
C LEU A 281 -21.79 0.11 -7.28
N ALA A 282 -21.76 -0.78 -6.29
CA ALA A 282 -21.45 -0.38 -4.91
C ALA A 282 -20.00 0.08 -4.78
N SER A 283 -19.76 1.26 -4.19
CA SER A 283 -18.43 1.70 -3.79
C SER A 283 -17.94 0.91 -2.57
N ALA A 284 -16.64 0.62 -2.51
CA ALA A 284 -15.99 0.03 -1.34
C ALA A 284 -16.09 0.94 -0.10
N ALA A 285 -16.14 2.26 -0.29
CA ALA A 285 -16.26 3.24 0.79
C ALA A 285 -17.61 3.13 1.52
N SER A 286 -18.67 2.71 0.81
CA SER A 286 -20.04 2.61 1.35
C SER A 286 -20.30 1.35 2.18
N GLN A 287 -19.35 0.40 2.21
CA GLN A 287 -19.44 -0.83 3.01
C GLN A 287 -18.73 -0.74 4.37
N ALA A 288 -18.19 0.44 4.73
CA ALA A 288 -17.69 0.65 6.08
C ALA A 288 -18.84 0.43 7.08
N PRO A 289 -18.66 -0.37 8.14
CA PRO A 289 -19.64 -0.44 9.21
C PRO A 289 -19.88 0.98 9.71
N ALA A 290 -21.14 1.34 9.95
CA ALA A 290 -21.48 2.50 10.77
C ALA A 290 -21.04 2.23 12.22
N THR A 291 -19.73 2.11 12.46
CA THR A 291 -19.12 2.02 13.77
C THR A 291 -18.41 3.31 14.04
N SER A 292 -19.17 4.27 14.57
CA SER A 292 -18.75 5.19 15.63
C SER A 292 -19.88 6.19 15.79
N GLU A 293 -20.72 5.97 16.80
CA GLU A 293 -21.25 7.09 17.58
C GLU A 293 -20.04 7.90 18.04
N ALA A 294 -19.62 8.89 17.23
CA ALA A 294 -18.82 9.98 17.77
C ALA A 294 -19.70 10.64 18.85
N PRO A 295 -19.21 10.83 20.09
CA PRO A 295 -19.98 11.51 21.10
C PRO A 295 -20.30 12.91 20.57
N ALA A 296 -21.60 13.23 20.51
CA ALA A 296 -22.06 14.57 20.21
C ALA A 296 -21.44 15.52 21.25
N ALA A 297 -20.40 16.25 20.84
CA ALA A 297 -19.91 17.38 21.61
C ALA A 297 -21.05 18.42 21.71
N PRO A 298 -21.31 19.01 22.88
CA PRO A 298 -22.34 20.02 23.00
C PRO A 298 -21.94 21.25 22.19
N VAL A 299 -22.74 21.55 21.18
CA VAL A 299 -22.58 22.73 20.33
C VAL A 299 -23.06 23.93 21.15
N GLU A 300 -22.12 24.76 21.61
CA GLU A 300 -22.43 26.12 22.04
C GLU A 300 -22.76 26.99 20.82
N ASP A 301 -23.80 27.81 21.00
CA ASP A 301 -24.42 28.66 20.00
C ASP A 301 -23.42 29.43 19.12
N LYS A 302 -23.25 28.99 17.87
CA LYS A 302 -22.81 29.85 16.77
C LYS A 302 -23.72 29.65 15.57
N GLU A 303 -24.20 30.77 15.06
CA GLU A 303 -25.14 30.89 13.95
C GLU A 303 -24.68 30.13 12.70
N PRO A 304 -25.62 29.59 11.90
CA PRO A 304 -25.29 28.76 10.76
C PRO A 304 -24.69 29.60 9.64
N VAL A 305 -23.40 29.41 9.39
CA VAL A 305 -22.78 29.74 8.11
C VAL A 305 -22.97 28.53 7.20
N GLU A 306 -23.62 28.74 6.06
CA GLU A 306 -23.83 27.75 5.01
C GLU A 306 -22.49 27.36 4.36
N ASP A 307 -21.72 26.48 5.01
CA ASP A 307 -20.61 25.81 4.36
C ASP A 307 -21.11 24.61 3.55
N LYS A 308 -21.05 24.80 2.22
CA LYS A 308 -21.34 23.80 1.20
C LYS A 308 -20.29 22.68 1.23
N GLU A 309 -20.81 21.46 1.02
CA GLU A 309 -20.08 20.27 0.52
C GLU A 309 -19.20 19.49 1.50
N ALA A 310 -19.82 18.93 2.54
CA ALA A 310 -19.43 17.57 2.94
C ALA A 310 -19.76 16.63 1.77
N HIS A 311 -18.74 16.24 0.99
CA HIS A 311 -18.88 15.28 -0.09
C HIS A 311 -19.30 13.92 0.48
N GLU A 312 -20.60 13.70 0.61
CA GLU A 312 -21.16 12.37 0.85
C GLU A 312 -20.71 11.49 -0.34
N ALA A 313 -19.80 10.54 -0.08
CA ALA A 313 -19.22 9.72 -1.14
C ALA A 313 -20.32 9.05 -1.96
N PRO A 314 -20.22 9.02 -3.31
CA PRO A 314 -21.26 8.44 -4.15
C PRO A 314 -21.47 6.97 -3.76
N THR A 315 -22.66 6.67 -3.25
CA THR A 315 -23.06 5.31 -2.83
C THR A 315 -23.16 4.34 -4.01
N ALA A 316 -23.30 4.88 -5.23
CA ALA A 316 -23.28 4.14 -6.48
C ALA A 316 -22.28 4.75 -7.47
N LEU A 317 -21.43 3.90 -8.04
CA LEU A 317 -20.46 4.25 -9.07
C LEU A 317 -20.96 3.85 -10.46
N ARG A 318 -20.57 4.65 -11.46
CA ARG A 318 -20.73 4.28 -12.87
C ARG A 318 -19.60 3.36 -13.29
N PRO A 319 -19.84 2.34 -14.13
CA PRO A 319 -18.78 1.43 -14.53
C PRO A 319 -17.54 2.08 -15.16
N PHE A 320 -17.68 3.20 -15.90
CA PHE A 320 -16.52 3.90 -16.46
C PHE A 320 -15.69 4.68 -15.41
N GLU A 321 -16.28 4.99 -14.26
CA GLU A 321 -15.63 5.68 -13.13
C GLU A 321 -15.06 4.67 -12.12
N ALA A 322 -15.50 3.41 -12.20
CA ALA A 322 -15.19 2.37 -11.23
C ALA A 322 -13.88 1.64 -11.55
N GLU A 323 -13.16 1.26 -10.49
CA GLU A 323 -11.92 0.51 -10.59
C GLU A 323 -11.92 -0.68 -9.62
N VAL A 324 -11.35 -1.81 -10.05
CA VAL A 324 -11.08 -2.97 -9.19
C VAL A 324 -9.58 -3.02 -8.91
N VAL A 325 -9.20 -3.04 -7.63
CA VAL A 325 -7.80 -3.20 -7.23
C VAL A 325 -7.38 -4.66 -7.37
N GLU A 326 -6.28 -4.91 -8.08
CA GLU A 326 -5.72 -6.25 -8.25
C GLU A 326 -4.60 -6.52 -7.22
N GLY A 327 -4.68 -7.68 -6.55
CA GLY A 327 -3.66 -8.12 -5.60
C GLY A 327 -3.76 -7.50 -4.20
N ALA A 328 -4.92 -6.94 -3.84
CA ALA A 328 -5.22 -6.36 -2.53
C ALA A 328 -6.30 -7.17 -1.79
N GLY A 329 -6.22 -7.20 -0.46
CA GLY A 329 -7.26 -7.81 0.38
C GLY A 329 -8.45 -6.88 0.60
N ALA A 330 -9.54 -7.41 1.18
CA ALA A 330 -10.73 -6.62 1.50
C ALA A 330 -10.43 -5.46 2.47
N ASP A 331 -9.58 -5.69 3.46
CA ASP A 331 -9.15 -4.66 4.42
C ASP A 331 -8.38 -3.54 3.71
N THR A 332 -7.43 -3.89 2.83
CA THR A 332 -6.64 -2.93 2.06
C THR A 332 -7.51 -2.07 1.16
N VAL A 333 -8.43 -2.70 0.41
CA VAL A 333 -9.35 -1.99 -0.49
C VAL A 333 -10.25 -1.04 0.30
N ARG A 334 -10.70 -1.43 1.50
CA ARG A 334 -11.51 -0.57 2.36
C ARG A 334 -10.74 0.68 2.80
N VAL A 335 -9.50 0.53 3.26
CA VAL A 335 -8.66 1.67 3.68
C VAL A 335 -8.35 2.57 2.48
N LEU A 336 -7.98 1.99 1.33
CA LEU A 336 -7.74 2.74 0.09
C LEU A 336 -8.99 3.47 -0.40
N ALA A 337 -10.20 2.91 -0.21
CA ALA A 337 -11.44 3.55 -0.66
C ALA A 337 -11.76 4.85 0.09
N GLU A 338 -11.16 5.08 1.28
CA GLU A 338 -11.27 6.36 2.01
C GLU A 338 -10.55 7.52 1.28
N VAL A 339 -9.68 7.22 0.31
CA VAL A 339 -8.93 8.20 -0.50
C VAL A 339 -9.16 8.03 -2.01
N LEU A 340 -9.52 6.83 -2.44
CA LEU A 340 -9.87 6.47 -3.81
C LEU A 340 -11.36 6.05 -3.87
N PRO A 341 -12.30 7.01 -3.98
CA PRO A 341 -13.74 6.71 -3.90
C PRO A 341 -14.27 5.88 -5.08
N THR A 342 -13.47 5.74 -6.14
CA THR A 342 -13.74 4.96 -7.36
C THR A 342 -13.60 3.44 -7.18
N LEU A 343 -13.07 2.99 -6.04
CA LEU A 343 -12.81 1.57 -5.83
C LEU A 343 -14.08 0.76 -5.55
N LEU A 344 -14.19 -0.37 -6.23
CA LEU A 344 -15.18 -1.41 -5.93
C LEU A 344 -14.69 -2.34 -4.81
N PRO A 345 -15.59 -3.02 -4.08
CA PRO A 345 -15.23 -4.02 -3.07
C PRO A 345 -14.28 -5.11 -3.63
N ALA A 346 -13.39 -5.62 -2.77
CA ALA A 346 -12.45 -6.68 -3.14
C ALA A 346 -13.15 -8.00 -3.51
N GLY A 347 -12.45 -8.88 -4.23
CA GLY A 347 -12.96 -10.19 -4.64
C GLY A 347 -13.77 -10.17 -5.95
N LEU A 348 -13.84 -9.02 -6.62
CA LEU A 348 -14.57 -8.83 -7.88
C LEU A 348 -13.68 -8.94 -9.13
N GLU A 349 -12.38 -9.20 -8.98
CA GLU A 349 -11.37 -9.14 -10.05
C GLU A 349 -11.63 -10.15 -11.19
N ARG A 350 -12.28 -11.27 -10.83
CA ARG A 350 -12.60 -12.39 -11.73
C ARG A 350 -13.98 -12.29 -12.38
N ARG A 351 -14.80 -11.30 -12.00
CA ARG A 351 -16.17 -11.14 -12.53
C ARG A 351 -16.13 -10.74 -14.01
N THR A 352 -16.78 -11.53 -14.86
CA THR A 352 -16.84 -11.29 -16.30
C THR A 352 -17.73 -10.11 -16.66
N GLU A 353 -18.70 -9.79 -15.80
CA GLU A 353 -19.64 -8.69 -15.95
C GLU A 353 -18.91 -7.35 -15.94
N LEU A 354 -18.01 -7.15 -14.98
CA LEU A 354 -17.21 -5.93 -14.86
C LEU A 354 -16.27 -5.73 -16.05
N ARG A 355 -15.70 -6.83 -16.57
CA ARG A 355 -14.90 -6.79 -17.81
C ARG A 355 -15.74 -6.39 -19.02
N THR A 356 -16.98 -6.88 -19.10
CA THR A 356 -17.92 -6.54 -20.18
C THR A 356 -18.30 -5.06 -20.15
N LEU A 357 -18.41 -4.47 -18.96
CA LEU A 357 -18.69 -3.04 -18.75
C LEU A 357 -17.46 -2.14 -18.92
N GLY A 358 -16.26 -2.71 -19.09
CA GLY A 358 -15.03 -1.93 -19.23
C GLY A 358 -14.53 -1.28 -17.93
N VAL A 359 -14.88 -1.85 -16.77
CA VAL A 359 -14.41 -1.36 -15.46
C VAL A 359 -12.88 -1.41 -15.39
N GLY A 360 -12.27 -0.32 -14.88
CA GLY A 360 -10.83 -0.17 -14.77
C GLY A 360 -10.20 -1.22 -13.84
N ARG A 361 -8.96 -1.60 -14.15
CA ARG A 361 -8.16 -2.50 -13.31
C ARG A 361 -6.96 -1.73 -12.80
N LEU A 362 -6.83 -1.64 -11.49
CA LEU A 362 -5.79 -0.88 -10.81
C LEU A 362 -4.85 -1.85 -10.10
N PRO A 363 -3.62 -2.08 -10.60
CA PRO A 363 -2.62 -2.83 -9.85
C PRO A 363 -2.34 -2.18 -8.50
N LEU A 364 -2.12 -2.96 -7.44
CA LEU A 364 -1.85 -2.43 -6.10
C LEU A 364 -0.68 -1.43 -6.05
N GLY A 365 0.39 -1.67 -6.82
CA GLY A 365 1.53 -0.73 -6.89
C GLY A 365 1.11 0.66 -7.41
N GLU A 366 0.30 0.71 -8.46
CA GLU A 366 -0.23 1.97 -9.00
C GLU A 366 -1.22 2.63 -8.02
N ALA A 367 -2.02 1.84 -7.28
CA ALA A 367 -2.87 2.37 -6.21
C ALA A 367 -2.03 3.05 -5.11
N ILE A 368 -0.89 2.47 -4.74
CA ILE A 368 0.04 3.03 -3.76
C ILE A 368 0.71 4.31 -4.29
N GLU A 369 1.08 4.34 -5.56
CA GLU A 369 1.63 5.55 -6.19
C GLU A 369 0.60 6.69 -6.23
N ARG A 370 -0.68 6.39 -6.49
CA ARG A 370 -1.76 7.39 -6.52
C ARG A 370 -2.04 8.03 -5.15
N ILE A 371 -1.76 7.33 -4.06
CA ILE A 371 -1.89 7.90 -2.71
C ILE A 371 -0.64 8.66 -2.26
N ALA A 372 0.41 8.73 -3.09
CA ALA A 372 1.55 9.59 -2.82
C ALA A 372 1.12 11.07 -2.81
N GLY A 373 1.44 11.76 -1.72
CA GLY A 373 1.06 13.17 -1.52
C GLY A 373 -0.34 13.37 -0.93
N VAL A 374 -1.08 12.31 -0.60
CA VAL A 374 -2.34 12.44 0.13
C VAL A 374 -2.05 12.81 1.59
N GLU A 375 -2.73 13.82 2.11
CA GLU A 375 -2.65 14.20 3.52
C GLU A 375 -3.68 13.41 4.36
N ARG A 376 -3.17 12.53 5.21
CA ARG A 376 -3.97 11.72 6.14
C ARG A 376 -3.28 11.65 7.51
N PRO A 377 -4.07 11.52 8.61
CA PRO A 377 -3.51 11.33 9.94
C PRO A 377 -2.58 10.09 10.00
N PRO A 378 -1.50 10.12 10.79
CA PRO A 378 -0.59 8.98 10.98
C PRO A 378 -1.29 7.64 11.27
N ALA A 379 -2.33 7.64 12.11
CA ALA A 379 -3.13 6.45 12.42
C ALA A 379 -3.82 5.83 11.18
N TRP A 380 -4.13 6.62 10.15
CA TRP A 380 -4.66 6.10 8.87
C TRP A 380 -3.60 5.29 8.13
N TRP A 381 -2.36 5.80 8.07
CA TRP A 381 -1.23 5.10 7.46
C TRP A 381 -0.92 3.80 8.18
N TRP A 382 -1.00 3.79 9.51
CA TRP A 382 -0.85 2.57 10.30
C TRP A 382 -1.87 1.49 9.89
N ARG A 383 -3.16 1.84 9.77
CA ARG A 383 -4.21 0.91 9.29
C ARG A 383 -3.93 0.40 7.88
N LEU A 384 -3.42 1.26 7.00
CA LEU A 384 -3.01 0.84 5.66
C LEU A 384 -1.87 -0.19 5.75
N TYR A 385 -0.82 0.07 6.53
CA TYR A 385 0.31 -0.84 6.70
C TYR A 385 -0.09 -2.17 7.32
N GLU A 386 -0.99 -2.15 8.31
CA GLU A 386 -1.58 -3.35 8.89
C GLU A 386 -2.29 -4.18 7.82
N SER A 387 -3.12 -3.52 7.00
CA SER A 387 -3.88 -4.19 5.94
C SER A 387 -3.02 -4.77 4.81
N LEU A 388 -1.78 -4.29 4.65
CA LEU A 388 -0.82 -4.74 3.64
C LEU A 388 0.04 -5.92 4.12
N ALA A 389 -0.19 -6.42 5.34
CA ALA A 389 0.53 -7.57 5.87
C ALA A 389 0.39 -8.80 4.95
N GLY A 390 1.52 -9.34 4.50
CA GLY A 390 1.57 -10.52 3.62
C GLY A 390 1.57 -10.21 2.12
N VAL A 391 1.49 -8.93 1.73
CA VAL A 391 1.76 -8.50 0.34
C VAL A 391 3.25 -8.61 0.04
N ASP A 392 3.57 -8.91 -1.21
CA ASP A 392 4.94 -8.95 -1.73
C ASP A 392 5.67 -7.60 -1.53
N PRO A 393 6.79 -7.57 -0.78
CA PRO A 393 7.57 -6.35 -0.52
C PRO A 393 7.96 -5.56 -1.76
N GLU A 394 8.21 -6.20 -2.90
CA GLU A 394 8.63 -5.50 -4.13
C GLU A 394 7.56 -4.52 -4.63
N ARG A 395 6.28 -4.83 -4.38
CA ARG A 395 5.13 -3.99 -4.76
C ARG A 395 4.89 -2.80 -3.83
N LEU A 396 5.58 -2.77 -2.69
CA LEU A 396 5.40 -1.77 -1.63
C LEU A 396 6.59 -0.80 -1.52
N SER A 397 7.51 -0.82 -2.48
CA SER A 397 8.72 0.02 -2.44
C SER A 397 8.42 1.53 -2.46
N GLY A 398 7.33 1.94 -3.12
CA GLY A 398 6.85 3.33 -3.19
C GLY A 398 5.89 3.74 -2.06
N LEU A 399 5.75 2.94 -1.01
CA LEU A 399 4.79 3.22 0.07
C LEU A 399 5.12 4.55 0.77
N PRO A 400 4.21 5.53 0.80
CA PRO A 400 4.45 6.78 1.51
C PRO A 400 4.59 6.53 3.01
N VAL A 401 5.50 7.25 3.67
CA VAL A 401 5.72 7.17 5.13
C VAL A 401 5.64 8.56 5.74
N PRO A 402 4.66 8.84 6.63
CA PRO A 402 4.59 10.09 7.35
C PRO A 402 5.75 10.16 8.36
N LEU A 403 6.41 11.30 8.42
CA LEU A 403 7.57 11.55 9.26
C LEU A 403 7.19 12.38 10.49
N ALA A 404 8.01 12.33 11.54
CA ALA A 404 7.82 13.10 12.77
C ALA A 404 7.81 14.63 12.55
N ASN A 405 8.48 15.12 11.50
CA ASN A 405 8.48 16.54 11.11
C ASN A 405 7.22 16.97 10.32
N GLY A 406 6.18 16.14 10.26
CA GLY A 406 4.93 16.42 9.54
C GLY A 406 4.99 16.23 8.02
N ARG A 407 6.18 16.00 7.43
CA ARG A 407 6.32 15.71 6.01
C ARG A 407 6.04 14.22 5.74
N THR A 408 5.79 13.87 4.48
CA THR A 408 5.72 12.48 4.03
C THR A 408 6.86 12.20 3.07
N THR A 409 7.54 11.08 3.24
CA THR A 409 8.56 10.60 2.29
C THR A 409 8.04 9.42 1.48
N ILE A 410 8.60 9.19 0.29
CA ILE A 410 8.20 8.09 -0.58
C ILE A 410 9.18 6.95 -0.35
N GLY A 411 8.65 5.81 0.09
CA GLY A 411 9.40 4.60 0.34
C GLY A 411 9.95 4.51 1.77
N PRO A 412 9.94 3.32 2.38
CA PRO A 412 10.39 3.11 3.76
C PRO A 412 11.91 2.97 3.92
N ARG A 413 12.67 2.84 2.83
CA ARG A 413 14.13 2.73 2.90
C ARG A 413 14.74 4.03 3.42
N GLN A 414 15.76 3.92 4.27
CA GLN A 414 16.41 5.06 4.94
C GLN A 414 15.50 5.83 5.90
N VAL A 415 14.35 5.25 6.27
CA VAL A 415 13.51 5.76 7.34
C VAL A 415 13.91 5.09 8.66
N LEU A 416 14.02 5.89 9.71
CA LEU A 416 14.24 5.42 11.07
C LEU A 416 12.90 5.23 11.79
N LEU A 417 12.70 4.08 12.43
CA LEU A 417 11.52 3.78 13.21
C LEU A 417 11.77 4.19 14.67
N PRO A 418 10.90 5.02 15.28
CA PRO A 418 11.08 5.43 16.66
C PRO A 418 11.03 4.21 17.59
N LEU A 419 11.91 4.20 18.59
CA LEU A 419 11.87 3.18 19.64
C LEU A 419 10.71 3.48 20.62
N PRO A 420 10.12 2.47 21.28
CA PRO A 420 8.93 2.63 22.12
C PRO A 420 9.07 3.63 23.28
N ASP A 421 10.30 3.90 23.72
CA ASP A 421 10.63 4.76 24.87
C ASP A 421 11.39 6.04 24.48
N ALA A 422 11.51 6.35 23.18
CA ALA A 422 12.29 7.49 22.72
C ALA A 422 11.42 8.76 22.56
N GLU A 423 11.44 9.64 23.56
CA GLU A 423 11.01 11.04 23.42
C GLU A 423 11.81 11.79 22.31
N ALA A 424 12.96 11.22 21.91
CA ALA A 424 13.91 11.75 20.93
C ALA A 424 13.45 11.78 19.46
N ALA A 425 12.27 11.28 19.10
CA ALA A 425 11.85 11.24 17.69
C ALA A 425 11.75 12.64 17.05
N ALA A 426 11.38 13.66 17.85
CA ALA A 426 11.34 15.05 17.43
C ALA A 426 12.77 15.63 17.28
N ASP A 427 13.65 15.35 18.24
CA ASP A 427 15.04 15.83 18.22
C ASP A 427 15.83 15.25 17.06
N LEU A 428 15.66 13.96 16.78
CA LEU A 428 16.23 13.30 15.61
C LEU A 428 15.72 13.93 14.30
N ALA A 429 14.47 14.36 14.24
CA ALA A 429 13.92 15.04 13.07
C ALA A 429 14.53 16.44 12.87
N ARG A 430 14.94 17.14 13.95
CA ARG A 430 15.67 18.42 13.89
C ARG A 430 17.07 18.25 13.27
N LEU A 431 17.68 17.07 13.42
CA LEU A 431 18.92 16.68 12.72
C LEU A 431 18.72 16.34 11.24
N GLY A 432 17.52 16.61 10.68
CA GLY A 432 17.20 16.31 9.28
C GLY A 432 16.99 14.81 9.00
N LEU A 433 16.88 13.97 10.04
CA LEU A 433 16.67 12.54 9.88
C LEU A 433 15.22 12.24 9.48
N LYS A 434 15.07 11.23 8.63
CA LYS A 434 13.76 10.71 8.23
C LYS A 434 13.24 9.75 9.28
N VAL A 435 12.69 10.27 10.38
CA VAL A 435 12.07 9.46 11.43
C VAL A 435 10.59 9.28 11.14
N ALA A 436 10.09 8.05 11.10
CA ALA A 436 8.67 7.77 10.94
C ALA A 436 7.87 8.37 12.10
N HIS A 437 6.69 8.90 11.81
CA HIS A 437 5.80 9.40 12.85
C HIS A 437 5.43 8.27 13.83
N PRO A 438 5.49 8.47 15.16
CA PRO A 438 5.25 7.41 16.15
C PRO A 438 3.93 6.65 15.96
N GLU A 439 2.83 7.36 15.72
CA GLU A 439 1.51 6.75 15.44
C GLU A 439 1.42 5.98 14.11
N ALA A 440 2.38 6.14 13.20
CA ALA A 440 2.46 5.40 11.94
C ALA A 440 3.57 4.33 11.94
N ALA A 441 4.35 4.22 13.01
CA ALA A 441 5.41 3.22 13.13
C ALA A 441 4.79 1.81 13.13
N HIS A 442 5.22 0.97 12.17
CA HIS A 442 4.64 -0.35 11.98
C HIS A 442 5.71 -1.38 11.55
N PRO A 443 5.66 -2.63 12.04
CA PRO A 443 6.65 -3.68 11.69
C PRO A 443 6.77 -3.99 10.19
N LEU A 444 5.76 -3.66 9.38
CA LEU A 444 5.85 -3.77 7.93
C LEU A 444 6.96 -2.87 7.36
N LEU A 445 7.11 -1.65 7.89
CA LEU A 445 8.11 -0.70 7.39
C LEU A 445 9.53 -1.25 7.57
N GLU A 446 9.80 -1.92 8.69
CA GLU A 446 11.07 -2.61 8.96
C GLU A 446 11.35 -3.69 7.91
N LYS A 447 10.35 -4.53 7.60
CA LYS A 447 10.46 -5.55 6.55
C LYS A 447 10.72 -4.97 5.16
N LEU A 448 10.33 -3.72 4.93
CA LEU A 448 10.53 -3.00 3.67
C LEU A 448 11.86 -2.20 3.63
N GLY A 449 12.65 -2.24 4.71
CA GLY A 449 13.98 -1.64 4.79
C GLY A 449 14.08 -0.35 5.60
N ALA A 450 13.06 0.00 6.39
CA ALA A 450 13.23 0.95 7.48
C ALA A 450 14.07 0.31 8.60
N LEU A 451 14.84 1.12 9.34
CA LEU A 451 15.70 0.64 10.41
C LEU A 451 15.19 1.15 11.76
N PRO A 452 15.29 0.38 12.85
CA PRO A 452 15.04 0.93 14.17
C PRO A 452 16.03 2.08 14.46
N ALA A 453 15.54 3.16 15.07
CA ALA A 453 16.33 4.32 15.48
C ALA A 453 17.21 4.00 16.71
N THR A 454 18.05 2.96 16.63
CA THR A 454 19.01 2.67 17.70
C THR A 454 20.11 3.74 17.72
N PRO A 455 20.72 4.03 18.89
CA PRO A 455 21.75 5.07 18.98
C PRO A 455 22.88 4.91 17.95
N ARG A 456 23.36 3.68 17.74
CA ARG A 456 24.39 3.37 16.73
C ARG A 456 23.89 3.53 15.29
N ALA A 457 22.63 3.19 15.00
CA ALA A 457 22.05 3.40 13.67
C ALA A 457 21.86 4.89 13.35
N VAL A 458 21.55 5.72 14.35
CA VAL A 458 21.46 7.17 14.23
C VAL A 458 22.84 7.78 13.96
N LEU A 459 23.85 7.44 14.77
CA LEU A 459 25.21 7.98 14.64
C LEU A 459 25.86 7.67 13.28
N THR A 460 25.54 6.52 12.69
CA THR A 460 26.08 6.11 11.38
C THR A 460 25.37 6.75 10.19
N THR A 461 24.39 7.64 10.42
CA THR A 461 23.74 8.37 9.33
C THR A 461 24.62 9.52 8.79
N PRO A 462 24.62 9.77 7.47
CA PRO A 462 25.37 10.88 6.90
C PRO A 462 24.97 12.26 7.45
N GLN A 463 23.71 12.42 7.85
CA GLN A 463 23.18 13.68 8.40
C GLN A 463 23.81 14.01 9.75
N VAL A 464 23.94 13.03 10.65
CA VAL A 464 24.58 13.24 11.96
C VAL A 464 26.06 13.55 11.78
N ARG A 465 26.75 12.80 10.90
CA ARG A 465 28.16 13.08 10.59
C ARG A 465 28.38 14.49 10.03
N ALA A 466 27.49 14.95 9.14
CA ALA A 466 27.55 16.31 8.60
C ALA A 466 27.24 17.38 9.66
N ALA A 467 26.28 17.12 10.56
CA ALA A 467 25.97 18.04 11.66
C ALA A 467 27.15 18.19 12.63
N VAL A 468 27.81 17.10 12.98
CA VAL A 468 29.01 17.11 13.83
C VAL A 468 30.17 17.85 13.16
N ALA A 469 30.43 17.60 11.87
CA ALA A 469 31.48 18.29 11.14
C ALA A 469 31.25 19.82 11.05
N ALA A 470 30.00 20.27 11.02
CA ALA A 470 29.64 21.69 10.97
C ALA A 470 29.33 22.29 12.36
N SER A 471 29.64 21.58 13.45
CA SER A 471 29.19 21.94 14.80
C SER A 471 29.89 23.18 15.37
N LEU A 472 31.12 23.49 14.96
CA LEU A 472 31.82 24.72 15.36
C LEU A 472 31.16 25.98 14.79
N ASP A 473 30.65 25.90 13.57
CA ASP A 473 29.96 27.00 12.90
C ASP A 473 28.46 27.07 13.27
N ALA A 474 27.98 26.15 14.12
CA ALA A 474 26.57 26.02 14.50
C ALA A 474 26.13 27.19 15.39
N GLY A 475 25.76 28.30 14.75
CA GLY A 475 25.34 29.54 15.40
C GLY A 475 25.68 30.79 14.58
N GLU A 476 26.58 30.70 13.60
CA GLU A 476 26.92 31.81 12.69
C GLU A 476 25.94 31.96 11.52
N ILE A 477 25.01 31.02 11.35
CA ILE A 477 23.98 31.07 10.31
C ILE A 477 22.84 31.97 10.80
N TRP A 478 22.69 33.15 10.19
CA TRP A 478 21.64 34.15 10.48
C TRP A 478 20.24 33.72 10.00
N ASP A 479 19.89 32.43 10.12
CA ASP A 479 18.58 31.91 9.72
C ASP A 479 17.80 31.47 10.97
N GLU A 480 17.20 32.45 11.66
CA GLU A 480 16.33 32.26 12.83
C GLU A 480 15.13 31.32 12.56
N GLU A 481 14.86 30.96 11.29
CA GLU A 481 13.78 30.03 10.88
C GLU A 481 14.24 28.55 10.78
N ALA A 482 15.53 28.25 10.86
CA ALA A 482 16.03 26.87 10.81
C ALA A 482 15.88 26.18 12.17
N ALA A 483 14.99 25.18 12.27
CA ALA A 483 14.78 24.36 13.48
C ALA A 483 15.95 23.40 13.80
N THR A 484 17.17 23.70 13.38
CA THR A 484 18.38 22.94 13.67
C THR A 484 18.83 23.16 15.12
N PRO A 485 19.45 22.16 15.79
CA PRO A 485 20.06 22.38 17.09
C PRO A 485 21.30 23.28 16.97
N ASP A 486 21.57 24.06 18.01
CA ASP A 486 22.85 24.77 18.17
C ASP A 486 23.97 23.81 18.62
N ALA A 487 25.19 24.31 18.81
CA ALA A 487 26.35 23.49 19.18
C ALA A 487 26.15 22.74 20.52
N GLU A 488 25.58 23.39 21.54
CA GLU A 488 25.33 22.79 22.86
C GLU A 488 24.23 21.72 22.79
N GLU A 489 23.10 22.02 22.14
CA GLU A 489 22.01 21.06 21.92
C GLU A 489 22.50 19.84 21.13
N LEU A 490 23.31 20.05 20.08
CA LEU A 490 23.90 18.97 19.29
C LEU A 490 24.86 18.12 20.12
N ALA A 491 25.72 18.74 20.93
CA ALA A 491 26.63 18.04 21.82
C ALA A 491 25.88 17.14 22.82
N GLU A 492 24.80 17.65 23.43
CA GLU A 492 23.97 16.84 24.34
C GLU A 492 23.35 15.63 23.63
N ILE A 493 22.83 15.81 22.40
CA ILE A 493 22.24 14.71 21.62
C ILE A 493 23.30 13.69 21.24
N VAL A 494 24.45 14.11 20.72
CA VAL A 494 25.52 13.22 20.26
C VAL A 494 26.15 12.46 21.44
N LEU A 495 26.47 13.13 22.55
CA LEU A 495 26.98 12.47 23.75
C LEU A 495 25.98 11.48 24.35
N GLY A 496 24.68 11.80 24.29
CA GLY A 496 23.59 10.88 24.64
C GLY A 496 23.60 9.62 23.79
N LEU A 497 23.66 9.80 22.46
CA LEU A 497 23.73 8.69 21.51
C LEU A 497 24.99 7.84 21.67
N VAL A 498 26.14 8.47 21.92
CA VAL A 498 27.44 7.82 22.12
C VAL A 498 27.43 6.96 23.40
N ARG A 499 26.92 7.51 24.51
CA ARG A 499 26.71 6.80 25.77
C ARG A 499 25.78 5.60 25.58
N ASP A 500 24.63 5.82 24.95
CA ASP A 500 23.60 4.79 24.80
C ASP A 500 23.98 3.72 23.76
N ALA A 501 24.85 4.06 22.79
CA ALA A 501 25.50 3.12 21.88
C ALA A 501 26.65 2.35 22.54
N GLY A 502 27.18 2.84 23.67
CA GLY A 502 28.33 2.28 24.37
C GLY A 502 29.61 2.31 23.54
N LEU A 503 29.87 3.39 22.80
CA LEU A 503 31.07 3.51 21.95
C LEU A 503 32.35 3.66 22.78
N GLU A 504 33.43 3.01 22.39
CA GLU A 504 34.75 3.23 23.01
C GLU A 504 35.58 4.25 22.22
N ALA A 505 36.63 4.79 22.84
CA ALA A 505 37.57 5.69 22.17
C ALA A 505 38.15 5.02 20.91
N GLY A 506 38.00 5.68 19.76
CA GLY A 506 38.44 5.18 18.46
C GLY A 506 37.42 4.33 17.69
N ASP A 507 36.22 4.06 18.23
CA ASP A 507 35.15 3.37 17.48
C ASP A 507 34.65 4.18 16.28
N GLU A 508 34.44 5.49 16.48
CA GLU A 508 33.96 6.43 15.46
C GLU A 508 34.83 7.71 15.49
N PRO A 509 36.07 7.66 14.95
CA PRO A 509 37.06 8.73 15.14
C PRO A 509 36.65 10.12 14.62
N TRP A 510 35.71 10.18 13.67
CA TRP A 510 35.17 11.46 13.13
C TRP A 510 34.38 12.26 14.17
N LEU A 511 33.99 11.66 15.30
CA LEU A 511 33.34 12.39 16.40
C LEU A 511 34.27 13.42 17.05
N GLY A 512 35.58 13.36 16.80
CA GLY A 512 36.56 14.36 17.22
C GLY A 512 36.23 15.79 16.78
N ALA A 513 35.45 15.94 15.70
CA ALA A 513 35.00 17.24 15.20
C ALA A 513 33.86 17.88 16.01
N LEU A 514 33.26 17.15 16.96
CA LEU A 514 32.13 17.67 17.74
C LEU A 514 32.59 18.88 18.57
N ALA A 515 31.98 20.03 18.36
CA ALA A 515 32.21 21.23 19.15
C ALA A 515 31.73 20.99 20.59
N LEU A 516 32.65 21.14 21.53
CA LEU A 516 32.40 21.12 22.97
C LEU A 516 32.95 22.40 23.60
N THR A 517 32.39 22.77 24.73
CA THR A 517 32.84 23.92 25.51
C THR A 517 34.14 23.57 26.26
N ASP A 518 35.13 24.45 26.16
CA ASP A 518 36.37 24.37 26.92
C ASP A 518 36.27 25.03 28.32
N GLU A 519 37.37 25.06 29.05
CA GLU A 519 37.46 25.64 30.40
C GLU A 519 37.27 27.17 30.45
N ASP A 520 37.44 27.86 29.31
CA ASP A 520 37.24 29.30 29.18
C ASP A 520 35.83 29.67 28.66
N GLY A 521 35.04 28.65 28.26
CA GLY A 521 33.70 28.82 27.73
C GLY A 521 33.64 29.00 26.22
N GLU A 522 34.74 28.77 25.50
CA GLU A 522 34.82 28.83 24.05
C GLU A 522 34.55 27.44 23.42
N LEU A 523 34.08 27.41 22.17
CA LEU A 523 33.82 26.16 21.46
C LEU A 523 35.11 25.68 20.78
N ALA A 524 35.48 24.42 21.05
CA ALA A 524 36.61 23.75 20.43
C ALA A 524 36.24 22.32 20.00
N PRO A 525 36.92 21.73 19.00
CA PRO A 525 36.73 20.33 18.66
C PRO A 525 37.01 19.42 19.85
N ALA A 526 36.14 18.44 20.09
CA ALA A 526 36.30 17.43 21.12
C ALA A 526 37.68 16.73 21.05
N GLY A 527 38.18 16.48 19.85
CA GLY A 527 39.48 15.86 19.60
C GLY A 527 40.68 16.67 20.08
N GLU A 528 40.51 17.96 20.38
CA GLU A 528 41.58 18.89 20.80
C GLU A 528 41.50 19.24 22.29
N LEU A 529 40.45 18.79 22.97
CA LEU A 529 40.25 19.03 24.40
C LEU A 529 40.87 17.94 25.26
N VAL A 530 41.40 18.33 26.41
CA VAL A 530 41.95 17.40 27.41
C VAL A 530 40.91 17.13 28.49
N LEU A 531 40.71 15.85 28.83
CA LEU A 531 39.80 15.48 29.91
C LEU A 531 40.43 15.85 31.27
N PRO A 532 39.79 16.69 32.10
CA PRO A 532 40.31 17.07 33.41
C PRO A 532 40.57 15.84 34.31
N GLY A 533 41.75 15.82 34.95
CA GLY A 533 42.13 14.74 35.88
C GLY A 533 42.47 13.39 35.23
N SER A 534 42.51 13.33 33.89
CA SER A 534 42.86 12.12 33.15
C SER A 534 44.36 11.76 33.23
N PRO A 535 44.74 10.51 32.87
CA PRO A 535 46.15 10.14 32.74
C PRO A 535 46.97 11.02 31.79
N PHE A 536 46.37 11.50 30.69
CA PHE A 536 47.04 12.41 29.75
C PHE A 536 47.24 13.80 30.36
N ALA A 537 46.21 14.36 31.01
CA ALA A 537 46.31 15.62 31.74
C ALA A 537 47.46 15.61 32.77
N ALA A 538 47.75 14.46 33.37
CA ALA A 538 48.79 14.30 34.38
C ALA A 538 50.23 14.24 33.82
N VAL A 539 50.41 14.26 32.50
CA VAL A 539 51.72 14.28 31.81
C VAL A 539 51.90 15.45 30.86
N LEU A 540 50.83 16.20 30.56
CA LEU A 540 50.85 17.38 29.70
C LEU A 540 51.56 18.56 30.37
N ARG A 541 52.31 19.35 29.60
CA ARG A 541 52.81 20.67 30.05
C ARG A 541 51.65 21.64 30.29
N GLU A 542 51.85 22.57 31.21
CA GLU A 542 50.86 23.61 31.52
C GLU A 542 50.60 24.49 30.29
N ASP A 543 49.32 24.82 30.05
CA ASP A 543 48.84 25.72 28.99
C ASP A 543 49.10 25.29 27.53
N GLU A 544 49.42 24.01 27.25
CA GLU A 544 49.60 23.53 25.86
C GLU A 544 48.28 23.18 25.14
N LEU A 545 47.30 22.64 25.86
CA LEU A 545 45.97 22.30 25.32
C LEU A 545 44.88 22.70 26.31
N ALA A 546 43.75 23.17 25.78
CA ALA A 546 42.60 23.55 26.58
C ALA A 546 41.94 22.32 27.23
N PHE A 547 41.47 22.48 28.46
CA PHE A 547 40.68 21.45 29.13
C PHE A 547 39.22 21.51 28.69
N CYS A 548 38.59 20.34 28.59
CA CYS A 548 37.13 20.26 28.48
C CYS A 548 36.48 20.88 29.73
N ASP A 549 35.37 21.60 29.54
CA ASP A 549 34.60 22.19 30.65
C ASP A 549 34.36 21.18 31.77
N ALA A 550 34.57 21.63 33.02
CA ALA A 550 34.53 20.77 34.19
C ALA A 550 33.11 20.29 34.51
N GLU A 551 32.07 21.11 34.25
CA GLU A 551 30.68 20.71 34.46
C GLU A 551 30.25 19.66 33.44
N LEU A 552 30.68 19.81 32.18
CA LEU A 552 30.48 18.85 31.10
C LEU A 552 31.18 17.52 31.40
N ALA A 553 32.43 17.56 31.87
CA ALA A 553 33.19 16.40 32.30
C ALA A 553 32.54 15.66 33.48
N GLU A 554 32.04 16.38 34.49
CA GLU A 554 31.33 15.79 35.63
C GLU A 554 30.00 15.15 35.19
N ARG A 555 29.27 15.78 34.27
CA ARG A 555 27.95 15.31 33.79
C ARG A 555 28.05 14.05 32.95
N TRP A 556 28.95 14.02 31.96
CA TRP A 556 29.04 12.94 30.99
C TRP A 556 30.03 11.83 31.36
N GLY A 557 31.03 12.16 32.17
CA GLY A 557 32.10 11.25 32.54
C GLY A 557 33.05 10.90 31.39
N GLU A 558 34.06 10.09 31.69
CA GLU A 558 35.18 9.81 30.76
C GLU A 558 34.74 9.09 29.48
N GLN A 559 33.87 8.08 29.55
CA GLN A 559 33.62 7.19 28.42
C GLN A 559 32.98 7.89 27.20
N PRO A 560 31.87 8.66 27.32
CA PRO A 560 31.29 9.34 26.16
C PRO A 560 32.20 10.43 25.58
N LEU A 561 32.94 11.13 26.43
CA LEU A 561 33.86 12.20 26.02
C LEU A 561 35.07 11.63 25.29
N ALA A 562 35.70 10.59 25.83
CA ALA A 562 36.81 9.91 25.17
C ALA A 562 36.39 9.24 23.86
N ALA A 563 35.15 8.73 23.79
CA ALA A 563 34.58 8.21 22.53
C ALA A 563 34.37 9.30 21.47
N CYS A 564 34.11 10.54 21.88
CA CYS A 564 34.08 11.70 20.99
C CYS A 564 35.46 12.30 20.70
N GLY A 565 36.55 11.73 21.23
CA GLY A 565 37.91 12.19 20.95
C GLY A 565 38.56 13.04 22.05
N VAL A 566 37.85 13.41 23.13
CA VAL A 566 38.44 14.14 24.25
C VAL A 566 39.58 13.33 24.87
N LEU A 567 40.74 13.95 25.00
CA LEU A 567 42.00 13.30 25.34
C LEU A 567 42.04 12.90 26.83
N ALA A 568 41.60 11.66 27.11
CA ALA A 568 41.81 11.01 28.40
C ALA A 568 43.17 10.27 28.47
N ASN A 569 43.70 9.87 27.32
CA ASN A 569 45.00 9.25 27.13
C ASN A 569 45.61 9.79 25.83
N PHE A 570 46.85 9.42 25.52
CA PHE A 570 47.44 9.72 24.20
C PHE A 570 46.54 9.23 23.06
N ALA A 571 46.39 10.05 22.03
CA ALA A 571 45.67 9.70 20.82
C ALA A 571 46.59 8.98 19.82
N LEU A 572 45.98 8.13 18.99
CA LEU A 572 46.67 7.46 17.89
C LEU A 572 46.24 8.05 16.56
N VAL A 573 47.21 8.47 15.76
CA VAL A 573 47.04 8.70 14.33
C VAL A 573 47.09 7.36 13.61
N ARG A 574 46.10 7.08 12.77
CA ARG A 574 46.01 5.87 11.94
C ARG A 574 45.77 6.24 10.48
N ALA A 575 46.85 6.39 9.73
CA ALA A 575 46.80 6.78 8.33
C ALA A 575 47.14 5.58 7.43
N THR A 576 46.34 5.32 6.40
CA THR A 576 46.57 4.23 5.43
C THR A 576 47.02 4.79 4.09
N ASP A 577 47.85 4.04 3.36
CA ASP A 577 48.33 4.42 2.03
C ASP A 577 48.97 5.83 1.98
N VAL A 578 49.81 6.13 2.97
CA VAL A 578 50.49 7.43 3.09
C VAL A 578 51.67 7.50 2.12
N VAL A 579 51.64 8.49 1.23
CA VAL A 579 52.77 8.79 0.34
C VAL A 579 53.90 9.39 1.18
N LEU A 580 55.10 8.81 1.09
CA LEU A 580 56.27 9.31 1.81
C LEU A 580 56.95 10.42 1.01
N ASP A 581 56.36 11.60 1.04
CA ASP A 581 56.92 12.84 0.53
C ASP A 581 57.01 13.86 1.68
N PRO A 582 58.22 14.24 2.15
CA PRO A 582 58.37 15.17 3.28
C PRO A 582 57.63 16.50 3.06
N ASP A 583 57.56 16.99 1.82
CA ASP A 583 56.90 18.26 1.49
C ASP A 583 55.36 18.15 1.54
N GLU A 584 54.79 16.94 1.54
CA GLU A 584 53.34 16.71 1.61
C GLU A 584 52.87 16.24 3.01
N LEU A 585 53.79 16.02 3.96
CA LEU A 585 53.50 15.57 5.33
C LEU A 585 53.34 16.74 6.30
N GLU A 586 52.49 17.70 5.93
CA GLU A 586 52.05 18.80 6.79
C GLU A 586 50.62 18.52 7.29
N PRO A 587 50.20 19.05 8.47
CA PRO A 587 48.81 18.98 8.91
C PRO A 587 47.85 19.48 7.82
N ARG A 588 46.74 18.76 7.61
CA ARG A 588 45.73 19.15 6.63
C ARG A 588 45.02 20.44 7.07
N ASP A 589 44.70 21.29 6.10
CA ASP A 589 43.79 22.41 6.31
C ASP A 589 42.38 21.88 6.65
N GLY A 590 42.02 21.93 7.93
CA GLY A 590 40.73 21.49 8.46
C GLY A 590 40.41 22.14 9.81
N ASP A 591 39.15 22.05 10.22
CA ASP A 591 38.66 22.70 11.45
C ASP A 591 38.96 21.90 12.72
N PHE A 592 39.51 20.69 12.59
CA PHE A 592 39.93 19.86 13.72
C PHE A 592 41.06 18.89 13.34
N ALA A 593 41.79 18.41 14.35
CA ALA A 593 42.79 17.35 14.22
C ALA A 593 42.19 16.01 13.74
N GLU A 594 42.25 15.73 12.43
CA GLU A 594 41.74 14.50 11.84
C GLU A 594 42.53 13.25 12.31
N PRO A 595 41.85 12.16 12.72
CA PRO A 595 42.49 10.99 13.32
C PRO A 595 43.35 10.14 12.35
N ASP A 596 43.23 10.37 11.04
CA ASP A 596 44.03 9.72 9.99
C ASP A 596 44.99 10.69 9.30
N ASP A 597 45.24 11.86 9.90
CA ASP A 597 46.21 12.83 9.41
C ASP A 597 47.60 12.59 10.02
N ALA A 598 48.51 12.07 9.19
CA ALA A 598 49.91 11.86 9.57
C ALA A 598 50.67 13.18 9.78
N GLY A 599 50.20 14.29 9.19
CA GLY A 599 50.81 15.60 9.33
C GLY A 599 50.76 16.16 10.76
N LEU A 600 49.82 15.69 11.59
CA LEU A 600 49.70 16.06 13.01
C LEU A 600 50.86 15.55 13.89
N LEU A 601 51.72 14.69 13.36
CA LEU A 601 52.85 14.12 14.09
C LEU A 601 54.04 15.08 14.05
N ASP A 602 54.56 15.46 15.22
CA ASP A 602 55.73 16.34 15.35
C ASP A 602 56.98 15.84 14.57
N ALA A 603 57.56 16.71 13.73
CA ALA A 603 58.73 16.37 12.91
C ALA A 603 58.56 15.09 12.04
N VAL A 604 57.34 14.83 11.56
CA VAL A 604 57.04 13.69 10.67
C VAL A 604 57.72 13.78 9.31
N ASP A 605 57.97 14.99 8.82
CA ASP A 605 58.79 15.30 7.66
C ASP A 605 60.21 14.77 7.84
N VAL A 606 60.83 15.02 9.02
CA VAL A 606 62.16 14.53 9.36
C VAL A 606 62.18 13.01 9.47
N TRP A 607 61.13 12.40 10.06
CA TRP A 607 60.99 10.93 10.05
C TRP A 607 60.92 10.38 8.63
N CYS A 608 60.20 11.05 7.74
CA CYS A 608 60.08 10.69 6.33
C CYS A 608 61.42 10.76 5.62
N GLU A 609 62.18 11.85 5.78
CA GLU A 609 63.54 12.00 5.25
C GLU A 609 64.46 10.86 5.75
N ASP A 610 64.45 10.57 7.05
CA ASP A 610 65.22 9.48 7.66
C ASP A 610 64.83 8.09 7.12
N VAL A 611 63.57 7.90 6.75
CA VAL A 611 63.11 6.68 6.08
C VAL A 611 63.63 6.63 4.65
N LEU A 612 63.47 7.71 3.88
CA LEU A 612 63.90 7.79 2.48
C LEU A 612 65.41 7.61 2.31
N ASP A 613 66.22 8.16 3.21
CA ASP A 613 67.69 8.01 3.22
C ASP A 613 68.17 6.55 3.33
N ARG A 614 67.32 5.67 3.85
CA ARG A 614 67.61 4.23 4.01
C ARG A 614 67.07 3.39 2.86
N LEU A 615 66.25 3.96 1.99
CA LEU A 615 65.64 3.28 0.86
C LEU A 615 66.41 3.57 -0.44
N PRO A 616 66.29 2.72 -1.47
CA PRO A 616 66.86 3.02 -2.79
C PRO A 616 66.24 4.28 -3.38
N GLU A 617 67.05 5.10 -4.07
CA GLU A 617 66.52 6.20 -4.87
C GLU A 617 65.55 5.68 -5.93
N THR A 618 64.33 6.22 -5.94
CA THR A 618 63.24 5.77 -6.82
C THR A 618 62.59 6.96 -7.54
N PRO A 619 61.97 6.74 -8.72
CA PRO A 619 61.44 7.83 -9.55
C PRO A 619 60.09 8.39 -9.06
N VAL A 620 59.43 7.71 -8.13
CA VAL A 620 58.19 8.16 -7.46
C VAL A 620 58.31 7.85 -5.97
N PRO A 621 57.69 8.64 -5.08
CA PRO A 621 57.78 8.41 -3.64
C PRO A 621 57.21 7.03 -3.25
N PRO A 622 57.83 6.33 -2.28
CA PRO A 622 57.30 5.09 -1.74
C PRO A 622 56.07 5.34 -0.85
N VAL A 623 55.29 4.30 -0.55
CA VAL A 623 54.03 4.42 0.21
C VAL A 623 54.11 3.62 1.51
N ALA A 624 53.86 4.25 2.66
CA ALA A 624 53.61 3.54 3.90
C ALA A 624 52.19 2.97 3.90
N THR A 625 52.06 1.64 3.94
CA THR A 625 50.73 1.01 3.79
C THR A 625 49.81 1.33 4.96
N GLU A 626 50.39 1.48 6.15
CA GLU A 626 49.68 1.90 7.38
C GLU A 626 50.69 2.53 8.34
N ILE A 627 50.40 3.73 8.81
CA ILE A 627 51.11 4.42 9.89
C ILE A 627 50.20 4.40 11.11
N VAL A 628 50.67 3.80 12.19
CA VAL A 628 50.04 3.89 13.52
C VAL A 628 51.03 4.58 14.44
N ALA A 629 50.70 5.77 14.89
CA ALA A 629 51.62 6.64 15.62
C ALA A 629 50.90 7.36 16.76
N VAL A 630 51.63 7.59 17.85
CA VAL A 630 51.17 8.43 18.97
C VAL A 630 51.43 9.90 18.64
N ARG A 631 50.39 10.73 18.72
CA ARG A 631 50.48 12.19 18.57
C ARG A 631 50.83 12.88 19.89
N ASP A 632 51.17 14.17 19.81
CA ASP A 632 51.36 15.08 20.95
C ASP A 632 52.43 14.62 21.96
N LEU A 633 53.48 13.93 21.49
CA LEU A 633 54.59 13.50 22.34
C LEU A 633 55.45 14.68 22.80
N ASP A 634 55.49 15.74 22.00
CA ASP A 634 56.19 17.00 22.24
C ASP A 634 55.55 17.85 23.33
N LEU A 635 54.26 17.62 23.64
CA LEU A 635 53.51 18.32 24.69
C LEU A 635 53.73 17.75 26.10
N VAL A 636 54.51 16.67 26.24
CA VAL A 636 54.77 16.02 27.53
C VAL A 636 55.72 16.85 28.40
N ASP A 637 55.36 17.04 29.67
CA ASP A 637 56.20 17.71 30.65
C ASP A 637 57.50 16.91 30.87
N ASP A 638 58.64 17.63 30.87
CA ASP A 638 59.97 17.04 30.97
C ASP A 638 60.14 16.19 32.25
N ASP A 639 59.46 16.56 33.34
CA ASP A 639 59.47 15.83 34.61
C ASP A 639 58.45 14.66 34.64
N ALA A 640 57.56 14.57 33.65
CA ALA A 640 56.48 13.58 33.59
C ALA A 640 56.77 12.38 32.65
N TRP A 641 57.88 12.38 31.92
CA TRP A 641 58.27 11.28 31.01
C TRP A 641 58.23 9.87 31.62
N PRO A 642 58.63 9.62 32.88
CA PRO A 642 58.47 8.29 33.48
C PRO A 642 57.02 7.81 33.51
N ARG A 643 56.05 8.72 33.73
CA ARG A 643 54.62 8.42 33.71
C ARG A 643 54.11 8.27 32.27
N ALA A 644 54.52 9.15 31.36
CA ALA A 644 54.14 9.08 29.94
C ALA A 644 54.58 7.77 29.30
N LEU A 645 55.84 7.36 29.51
CA LEU A 645 56.35 6.08 29.01
C LEU A 645 55.62 4.87 29.61
N ALA A 646 55.13 4.95 30.86
CA ALA A 646 54.32 3.90 31.46
C ALA A 646 52.93 3.78 30.82
N LEU A 647 52.36 4.87 30.29
CA LEU A 647 51.15 4.86 29.47
C LEU A 647 51.43 4.26 28.09
N LEU A 648 52.49 4.72 27.43
CA LEU A 648 52.92 4.24 26.11
C LEU A 648 53.26 2.74 26.09
N ALA A 649 53.66 2.17 27.23
CA ALA A 649 53.95 0.75 27.36
C ALA A 649 52.69 -0.16 27.38
N ARG A 650 51.48 0.41 27.38
CA ARG A 650 50.20 -0.34 27.40
C ARG A 650 49.54 -0.36 26.02
N PRO A 651 48.91 -1.47 25.60
CA PRO A 651 48.08 -1.47 24.39
C PRO A 651 46.92 -0.46 24.50
N PRO A 652 46.51 0.19 23.39
CA PRO A 652 47.04 0.04 22.03
C PRO A 652 48.31 0.87 21.73
N LEU A 653 48.70 1.81 22.60
CA LEU A 653 49.86 2.72 22.38
C LEU A 653 51.18 1.95 22.20
N ARG A 654 51.33 0.85 22.96
CA ARG A 654 52.47 -0.07 22.85
C ARG A 654 52.68 -0.58 21.43
N ASP A 655 51.61 -0.80 20.67
CA ASP A 655 51.71 -1.34 19.32
C ASP A 655 52.22 -0.27 18.35
N ALA A 656 51.79 0.98 18.48
CA ALA A 656 52.34 2.12 17.72
C ALA A 656 53.85 2.30 17.96
N LEU A 657 54.31 2.01 19.19
CA LEU A 657 55.72 2.02 19.54
C LEU A 657 56.50 0.81 18.99
N THR A 658 55.94 -0.39 19.04
CA THR A 658 56.73 -1.62 18.87
C THR A 658 56.56 -2.29 17.50
N GLN A 659 55.50 -2.00 16.77
CA GLN A 659 55.27 -2.53 15.43
C GLN A 659 56.05 -1.72 14.40
N SER A 660 56.60 -2.41 13.41
CA SER A 660 57.33 -1.78 12.32
C SER A 660 56.38 -1.38 11.19
N VAL A 661 56.70 -0.30 10.48
CA VAL A 661 55.90 0.22 9.36
C VAL A 661 56.37 -0.45 8.07
N ARG A 662 55.41 -0.91 7.26
CA ARG A 662 55.68 -1.52 5.96
C ARG A 662 55.61 -0.46 4.86
N ILE A 663 56.69 -0.35 4.11
CA ILE A 663 56.85 0.57 2.98
C ILE A 663 56.74 -0.23 1.69
N LEU A 664 55.83 0.17 0.80
CA LEU A 664 55.68 -0.34 -0.55
C LEU A 664 56.53 0.50 -1.50
N LEU A 665 57.51 -0.14 -2.15
CA LEU A 665 58.34 0.50 -3.16
C LEU A 665 57.65 0.50 -4.53
N PRO A 666 58.02 1.41 -5.45
CA PRO A 666 57.39 1.52 -6.77
C PRO A 666 57.53 0.28 -7.67
N ASP A 667 58.49 -0.59 -7.38
CA ASP A 667 58.70 -1.87 -8.08
C ASP A 667 57.82 -3.01 -7.54
N GLY A 668 56.98 -2.74 -6.54
CA GLY A 668 56.08 -3.69 -5.89
C GLY A 668 56.73 -4.51 -4.78
N THR A 669 57.99 -4.28 -4.46
CA THR A 669 58.64 -4.87 -3.28
C THR A 669 58.29 -4.10 -2.01
N THR A 670 58.50 -4.73 -0.84
CA THR A 670 58.21 -4.11 0.45
C THR A 670 59.44 -4.09 1.34
N GLU A 671 59.70 -2.94 1.93
CA GLU A 671 60.70 -2.76 2.98
C GLU A 671 60.01 -2.50 4.32
N THR A 672 60.72 -2.78 5.42
CA THR A 672 60.19 -2.57 6.77
C THR A 672 61.05 -1.54 7.49
N VAL A 673 60.40 -0.50 8.01
CA VAL A 673 61.06 0.59 8.74
C VAL A 673 60.51 0.71 10.15
N ARG A 674 61.22 1.47 10.99
CA ARG A 674 60.81 1.74 12.36
C ARG A 674 59.54 2.60 12.36
N SER A 675 58.64 2.38 13.31
CA SER A 675 57.51 3.30 13.51
C SER A 675 57.98 4.69 13.90
N TYR A 676 57.16 5.68 13.54
CA TYR A 676 57.37 7.08 13.92
C TYR A 676 57.56 7.21 15.45
N THR A 677 56.67 6.63 16.27
CA THR A 677 56.74 6.76 17.73
C THR A 677 58.04 6.20 18.32
N ALA A 678 58.56 5.09 17.79
CA ALA A 678 59.87 4.58 18.20
C ALA A 678 61.03 5.44 17.71
N TRP A 679 60.90 6.06 16.54
CA TRP A 679 61.91 6.99 16.01
C TRP A 679 61.97 8.27 16.87
N TRP A 680 60.82 8.87 17.15
CA TRP A 680 60.71 10.11 17.91
C TRP A 680 61.28 9.94 19.33
N LEU A 681 60.84 8.91 20.07
CA LEU A 681 61.28 8.67 21.45
C LEU A 681 62.77 8.30 21.57
N ARG A 682 63.40 7.81 20.49
CA ARG A 682 64.83 7.48 20.48
C ARG A 682 65.70 8.73 20.48
N ASP A 683 65.27 9.78 19.81
CA ASP A 683 66.09 10.99 19.61
C ASP A 683 65.72 12.15 20.53
N HIS A 684 64.71 11.97 21.39
CA HIS A 684 64.29 12.94 22.41
C HIS A 684 64.75 12.54 23.82
N PRO A 685 65.01 13.52 24.74
CA PRO A 685 65.57 13.29 26.07
C PRO A 685 64.57 12.69 27.08
N VAL A 686 63.90 11.61 26.73
CA VAL A 686 62.74 11.05 27.47
C VAL A 686 63.12 10.11 28.63
N LEU A 687 64.41 9.84 28.85
CA LEU A 687 64.88 8.88 29.86
C LEU A 687 65.98 9.51 30.74
N ASP A 688 65.61 9.95 31.94
CA ASP A 688 66.46 10.75 32.85
C ASP A 688 67.07 11.99 32.17
N GLY A 689 66.29 12.69 31.32
CA GLY A 689 66.76 13.85 30.55
C GLY A 689 67.79 13.50 29.46
N ARG A 690 67.91 12.24 29.07
CA ARG A 690 68.85 11.74 28.05
C ARG A 690 68.10 11.03 26.93
N ARG A 691 68.67 11.08 25.73
CA ARG A 691 68.20 10.33 24.57
C ARG A 691 68.37 8.83 24.82
N PRO A 692 67.34 7.99 24.71
CA PRO A 692 67.47 6.58 25.05
C PRO A 692 68.34 5.80 24.05
N ALA A 693 68.43 6.25 22.79
CA ALA A 693 69.29 5.64 21.79
C ALA A 693 70.77 5.66 22.22
N GLY A 694 71.40 4.49 22.27
CA GLY A 694 72.80 4.35 22.68
C GLY A 694 73.03 4.29 24.19
N LEU A 695 71.98 4.19 25.00
CA LEU A 695 72.05 3.82 26.42
C LEU A 695 71.91 2.30 26.58
N ARG A 696 72.36 1.75 27.71
CA ARG A 696 72.10 0.36 28.10
C ARG A 696 71.31 0.30 29.39
N SER A 697 70.46 -0.72 29.52
CA SER A 697 69.79 -0.99 30.80
C SER A 697 70.83 -1.32 31.88
N ALA A 698 70.77 -0.62 33.03
CA ALA A 698 71.72 -0.81 34.12
C ALA A 698 71.75 -2.26 34.67
N GLY A 699 70.62 -2.98 34.58
CA GLY A 699 70.48 -4.39 34.94
C GLY A 699 70.60 -5.38 33.76
N GLY A 700 70.95 -4.89 32.57
CA GLY A 700 71.07 -5.70 31.34
C GLY A 700 72.37 -6.50 31.23
N ASP A 701 72.64 -6.99 30.01
CA ASP A 701 73.80 -7.85 29.71
C ASP A 701 75.15 -7.20 30.09
N PRO A 702 75.94 -7.82 30.99
CA PRO A 702 77.24 -7.28 31.39
C PRO A 702 78.23 -7.07 30.24
N LEU A 703 78.06 -7.76 29.11
CA LEU A 703 78.94 -7.61 27.94
C LEU A 703 78.83 -6.22 27.29
N LEU A 704 77.73 -5.51 27.52
CA LEU A 704 77.54 -4.14 27.02
C LEU A 704 78.16 -3.07 27.95
N ALA A 705 78.62 -3.47 29.15
CA ALA A 705 79.21 -2.56 30.11
C ALA A 705 80.53 -1.98 29.60
N GLY A 706 80.65 -0.64 29.63
CA GLY A 706 81.82 0.08 29.13
C GLY A 706 81.75 0.47 27.65
N LEU A 707 80.81 -0.09 26.88
CA LEU A 707 80.55 0.32 25.49
C LEU A 707 79.41 1.36 25.39
N TYR A 708 78.44 1.26 26.31
CA TYR A 708 77.28 2.14 26.40
C TYR A 708 77.08 2.62 27.84
N ASP A 709 76.55 3.83 27.99
CA ASP A 709 76.27 4.43 29.28
C ASP A 709 75.03 3.79 29.92
N PRO A 710 75.06 3.49 31.24
CA PRO A 710 73.91 2.91 31.92
C PRO A 710 72.80 3.94 32.11
N VAL A 711 71.57 3.45 32.05
CA VAL A 711 70.36 4.17 32.47
C VAL A 711 69.51 3.28 33.36
N ASP A 712 68.85 3.92 34.33
CA ASP A 712 67.89 3.22 35.17
C ASP A 712 66.62 2.97 34.35
N ALA A 713 66.44 1.72 33.95
CA ALA A 713 65.24 1.24 33.28
C ALA A 713 64.33 0.47 34.25
N THR A 714 64.57 0.54 35.56
CA THR A 714 63.69 -0.11 36.55
C THR A 714 62.29 0.52 36.48
N GLY A 715 61.29 -0.29 36.17
CA GLY A 715 59.93 0.18 35.83
C GLY A 715 59.47 -0.19 34.41
N PHE A 716 60.39 -0.57 33.52
CA PHE A 716 60.10 -1.11 32.19
C PHE A 716 60.41 -2.60 32.13
N ASP A 717 59.43 -3.44 32.48
CA ASP A 717 59.57 -4.90 32.39
C ASP A 717 59.46 -5.41 30.94
N ASP A 718 59.01 -4.56 30.02
CA ASP A 718 58.83 -4.91 28.62
C ASP A 718 60.11 -4.68 27.80
N ALA A 719 60.82 -5.78 27.54
CA ALA A 719 62.04 -5.77 26.73
C ALA A 719 61.83 -5.30 25.29
N GLN A 720 60.61 -5.39 24.74
CA GLN A 720 60.29 -4.92 23.38
C GLN A 720 60.14 -3.40 23.36
N VAL A 721 59.54 -2.80 24.40
CA VAL A 721 59.46 -1.34 24.58
C VAL A 721 60.86 -0.73 24.74
N LEU A 722 61.71 -1.32 25.60
CA LEU A 722 63.09 -0.85 25.76
C LEU A 722 63.88 -0.93 24.45
N ARG A 723 63.67 -1.98 23.65
CA ARG A 723 64.29 -2.13 22.32
C ARG A 723 63.76 -1.09 21.33
N ALA A 724 62.46 -0.81 21.34
CA ALA A 724 61.84 0.21 20.50
C ALA A 724 62.44 1.60 20.81
N LEU A 725 62.61 1.93 22.10
CA LEU A 725 63.32 3.12 22.58
C LEU A 725 64.82 3.13 22.24
N GLY A 726 65.40 2.04 21.73
CA GLY A 726 66.83 1.97 21.40
C GLY A 726 67.76 1.76 22.60
N VAL A 727 67.20 1.39 23.77
CA VAL A 727 67.98 0.99 24.94
C VAL A 727 68.53 -0.42 24.74
N ARG A 728 69.84 -0.57 24.86
CA ARG A 728 70.54 -1.85 24.66
C ARG A 728 70.34 -2.76 25.88
N THR A 729 69.67 -3.90 25.68
CA THR A 729 69.34 -4.86 26.74
C THR A 729 70.25 -6.08 26.76
N SER A 730 70.58 -6.63 25.58
CA SER A 730 71.53 -7.74 25.41
C SER A 730 72.28 -7.67 24.08
N VAL A 731 73.45 -8.32 24.00
CA VAL A 731 74.22 -8.40 22.74
C VAL A 731 73.42 -9.12 21.65
N ALA A 732 72.70 -10.19 21.99
CA ALA A 732 71.86 -10.91 21.03
C ALA A 732 70.77 -10.02 20.45
N ALA A 733 70.05 -9.27 21.30
CA ALA A 733 69.02 -8.33 20.85
C ALA A 733 69.58 -7.21 19.96
N LEU A 734 70.78 -6.70 20.27
CA LEU A 734 71.46 -5.71 19.43
C LEU A 734 71.84 -6.29 18.06
N LEU A 735 72.34 -7.53 18.00
CA LEU A 735 72.71 -8.17 16.74
C LEU A 735 71.50 -8.51 15.85
N ASP A 736 70.34 -8.74 16.46
CA ASP A 736 69.08 -8.99 15.74
C ASP A 736 68.48 -7.70 15.15
N GLU A 737 68.94 -6.50 15.55
CA GLU A 737 68.48 -5.23 14.97
C GLU A 737 69.17 -4.93 13.63
N PRO A 738 68.45 -4.43 12.62
CA PRO A 738 69.06 -3.89 11.41
C PRO A 738 70.12 -2.83 11.73
N GLY A 739 71.35 -3.05 11.28
CA GLY A 739 72.50 -2.16 11.55
C GLY A 739 73.19 -2.36 12.92
N GLY A 740 72.64 -3.18 13.83
CA GLY A 740 73.17 -3.33 15.18
C GLY A 740 74.56 -3.99 15.25
N ALA A 741 74.89 -4.88 14.31
CA ALA A 741 76.24 -5.42 14.18
C ALA A 741 77.27 -4.35 13.79
N ALA A 742 76.89 -3.40 12.91
CA ALA A 742 77.76 -2.30 12.51
C ALA A 742 77.95 -1.29 13.66
N GLU A 743 76.89 -0.97 14.40
CA GLU A 743 76.96 -0.15 15.61
C GLU A 743 77.89 -0.75 16.67
N LEU A 744 77.73 -2.05 16.96
CA LEU A 744 78.58 -2.74 17.92
C LEU A 744 80.05 -2.74 17.51
N LEU A 745 80.33 -3.00 16.23
CA LEU A 745 81.70 -2.93 15.70
C LEU A 745 82.26 -1.50 15.77
N GLY A 746 81.45 -0.48 15.50
CA GLY A 746 81.86 0.92 15.60
C GLY A 746 82.17 1.37 17.02
N ARG A 747 81.50 0.81 18.04
CA ARG A 747 81.79 1.08 19.46
C ARG A 747 82.98 0.30 20.01
N LEU A 748 83.33 -0.83 19.38
CA LEU A 748 84.47 -1.66 19.75
C LEU A 748 85.79 -1.19 19.12
N ALA A 749 85.72 -0.47 18.00
CA ALA A 749 86.84 0.15 17.29
C ALA A 749 87.32 1.43 18.00
#